data_AF-A0A933RDY4-F1
#
_entry.id   AF-A0A933RDY4-F1
#
_cell.length_a   1.000
_cell.length_b   1.000
_cell.length_c   1.000
_cell.angle_alpha   90.00
_cell.angle_beta   90.00
_cell.angle_gamma   90.00
#
_symmetry.space_group_name_H-M   'P 1'
#
loop_
_entity.id
_entity.type
_entity.pdbx_description
1 polymer ?
#
loop_
_entity_poly.entity_id
_entity_poly.type
_entity_poly.pdbx_seq_one_letter_code
_entity_poly.pdbx_strand_id
1 'polypeptide(L)'
;MRSAAGVTALLASLALAAPATAAQHTADGNLADWTGEPTYLAGRTQVSKGELIYTDYLYDDYGPDLNHAPDRPAFRSNLAPTNGDYRYPADPGRYGYNAADLRELRIAADADRLHVLIGLQTMLAPDAAIASIALDADGNALTGAPAWSDGLGLKGVGAERTITVWGTGGHVTDALGRATDVKVAANLEENAIEVDVPWGVLGDVGETAKAYAVTGLNDGGRYAAQPQGGPGAWNVAFRGDDDWPRLAGHWGEHEQSQALASGDVSAFAQPLRLADLRAGRDVPFKLEPGFYDRIFRSRETYGEGIDLKQDAGAAGNARPMFKGRWQPYGLYVPKGYDPGRPAPLLLNGHSLDVNHNEYRAVGPNSLVQLGDERGSLIITPLARGIDTWYLDAGLFDVMEAWKDVKEHYAVDDQRTSITGYSMGGYMTYRMGLLMPDRFARASVYVGPPAYSIWPYPAPVQSTPEWLVPGNTNRLVRNALNLPYEVVHGNADELVPVGGVQQQVDDLMAAGTDVTFYRHSADDHLSFILADRWDRTRRFLGDARITQRPERVRFRRYPSMDLKQYGLTFDRAYWASRIEVRDAPSADSWGEVDAATYALGGWKREVGEKTVEPGVAIGGLSPATVTEQHAVRGPRIARRNAFDATLENVKGVRFDLARMGVNKFKLVVATLRGDGETTIRLTGRFPRVRARLDGELVRAVRVPGGLRLTLPLTKATARLSIKPVAKRHR
;
A
#
# COMPACT_ATOMS: atom_id res chain seq x y z
N MET A 1 -43.09 26.57 -38.07
CA MET A 1 -43.25 25.24 -38.68
C MET A 1 -41.90 24.53 -38.61
N ARG A 2 -41.61 23.85 -37.49
CA ARG A 2 -41.62 22.38 -37.35
C ARG A 2 -40.73 21.68 -38.38
N SER A 3 -39.46 21.41 -38.03
CA SER A 3 -38.64 20.39 -38.68
C SER A 3 -38.51 19.19 -37.75
N ALA A 4 -38.89 18.03 -38.29
CA ALA A 4 -39.18 16.80 -37.60
C ALA A 4 -37.95 16.11 -36.98
N ALA A 5 -38.21 15.42 -35.88
CA ALA A 5 -37.31 14.50 -35.20
C ALA A 5 -36.99 13.30 -36.10
N GLY A 6 -35.70 13.00 -36.28
CA GLY A 6 -35.22 11.72 -36.75
C GLY A 6 -34.97 10.82 -35.55
N VAL A 7 -35.85 9.83 -35.33
CA VAL A 7 -35.60 8.71 -34.43
C VAL A 7 -34.94 7.62 -35.26
N THR A 8 -33.63 7.45 -35.11
CA THR A 8 -32.90 6.31 -35.66
C THR A 8 -32.98 5.18 -34.64
N ALA A 9 -33.83 4.18 -34.91
CA ALA A 9 -33.89 2.96 -34.12
C ALA A 9 -32.59 2.18 -34.30
N LEU A 10 -31.80 2.03 -33.23
CA LEU A 10 -30.75 1.02 -33.16
C LEU A 10 -31.44 -0.35 -33.02
N LEU A 11 -31.46 -1.13 -34.10
CA LEU A 11 -31.69 -2.57 -34.03
C LEU A 11 -30.45 -3.20 -33.38
N ALA A 12 -30.54 -3.47 -32.09
CA ALA A 12 -29.58 -4.33 -31.40
C ALA A 12 -29.75 -5.76 -31.92
N SER A 13 -28.81 -6.21 -32.74
CA SER A 13 -28.63 -7.62 -33.05
C SER A 13 -28.21 -8.35 -31.77
N LEU A 14 -29.16 -9.01 -31.11
CA LEU A 14 -28.92 -10.04 -30.11
C LEU A 14 -28.23 -11.21 -30.81
N ALA A 15 -26.91 -11.18 -30.89
CA ALA A 15 -26.12 -12.38 -31.10
C ALA A 15 -26.30 -13.24 -29.85
N LEU A 16 -27.06 -14.33 -29.97
CA LEU A 16 -27.06 -15.41 -29.00
C LEU A 16 -25.63 -15.93 -28.90
N ALA A 17 -24.91 -15.52 -27.85
CA ALA A 17 -23.62 -16.12 -27.52
C ALA A 17 -23.84 -17.63 -27.36
N ALA A 18 -23.00 -18.43 -28.01
CA ALA A 18 -22.94 -19.86 -27.72
C ALA A 18 -22.75 -20.04 -26.20
N PRO A 19 -23.38 -21.04 -25.56
CA PRO A 19 -23.16 -21.29 -24.15
C PRO A 19 -21.66 -21.48 -23.93
N ALA A 20 -21.08 -20.68 -23.01
CA ALA A 20 -19.70 -20.86 -22.61
C ALA A 20 -19.57 -22.27 -22.03
N THR A 21 -18.66 -23.06 -22.57
CA THR A 21 -18.25 -24.33 -21.98
C THR A 21 -17.12 -24.05 -21.01
N ALA A 22 -17.07 -24.75 -19.88
CA ALA A 22 -15.95 -24.65 -18.93
C ALA A 22 -14.60 -24.81 -19.63
N ALA A 23 -13.60 -24.08 -19.14
CA ALA A 23 -12.22 -24.31 -19.53
C ALA A 23 -11.78 -25.71 -19.08
N GLN A 24 -10.95 -26.35 -19.88
CA GLN A 24 -10.30 -27.60 -19.49
C GLN A 24 -9.10 -27.26 -18.62
N HIS A 25 -8.97 -27.94 -17.49
CA HIS A 25 -7.81 -27.83 -16.62
C HIS A 25 -7.03 -29.13 -16.61
N THR A 26 -5.74 -29.08 -16.30
CA THR A 26 -4.93 -30.29 -16.13
C THR A 26 -3.85 -30.05 -15.10
N ALA A 27 -3.78 -30.90 -14.08
CA ALA A 27 -2.70 -30.89 -13.11
C ALA A 27 -1.35 -31.28 -13.75
N ASP A 28 -0.63 -30.32 -14.32
CA ASP A 28 0.68 -30.49 -14.97
C ASP A 28 1.74 -29.48 -14.48
N GLY A 29 1.36 -28.58 -13.58
CA GLY A 29 2.21 -27.55 -12.99
C GLY A 29 2.21 -26.24 -13.78
N ASN A 30 1.53 -26.18 -14.94
CA ASN A 30 1.40 -24.98 -15.75
C ASN A 30 0.05 -24.30 -15.53
N LEU A 31 0.04 -23.25 -14.71
CA LEU A 31 -1.20 -22.60 -14.26
C LEU A 31 -1.88 -21.71 -15.33
N ALA A 32 -1.45 -21.77 -16.59
CA ALA A 32 -1.93 -20.88 -17.66
C ALA A 32 -3.37 -21.17 -18.11
N ASP A 33 -3.90 -22.35 -17.78
CA ASP A 33 -5.28 -22.77 -17.99
C ASP A 33 -6.25 -22.24 -16.92
N TRP A 34 -5.74 -21.83 -15.75
CA TRP A 34 -6.49 -21.08 -14.73
C TRP A 34 -6.57 -19.61 -15.12
N THR A 35 -7.73 -19.19 -15.58
CA THR A 35 -7.94 -17.85 -16.17
C THR A 35 -9.00 -17.03 -15.46
N GLY A 36 -9.69 -17.60 -14.48
CA GLY A 36 -10.63 -16.87 -13.64
C GLY A 36 -9.91 -15.76 -12.86
N GLU A 37 -10.60 -14.63 -12.71
CA GLU A 37 -10.06 -13.51 -11.96
C GLU A 37 -10.44 -13.70 -10.48
N PRO A 38 -9.52 -13.57 -9.51
CA PRO A 38 -9.86 -13.55 -8.08
C PRO A 38 -10.42 -12.19 -7.66
N THR A 39 -10.94 -12.10 -6.44
CA THR A 39 -11.36 -10.83 -5.84
C THR A 39 -10.16 -9.95 -5.45
N TYR A 40 -9.04 -10.60 -5.12
CA TYR A 40 -7.88 -9.99 -4.44
C TYR A 40 -8.23 -9.32 -3.10
N LEU A 41 -9.37 -9.69 -2.52
CA LEU A 41 -9.84 -9.23 -1.21
C LEU A 41 -9.94 -10.46 -0.31
N ALA A 42 -9.16 -10.47 0.77
CA ALA A 42 -9.12 -11.57 1.72
C ALA A 42 -10.51 -11.86 2.32
N GLY A 43 -10.79 -13.14 2.55
CA GLY A 43 -12.07 -13.61 3.07
C GLY A 43 -13.22 -13.51 2.07
N ARG A 44 -12.93 -13.40 0.76
CA ARG A 44 -13.95 -13.24 -0.29
C ARG A 44 -13.85 -14.31 -1.36
N THR A 45 -15.01 -14.82 -1.74
CA THR A 45 -15.19 -15.81 -2.80
C THR A 45 -15.92 -15.20 -4.00
N GLN A 46 -15.57 -15.61 -5.21
CA GLN A 46 -16.40 -15.40 -6.40
C GLN A 46 -16.31 -16.56 -7.37
N VAL A 47 -17.22 -16.62 -8.35
CA VAL A 47 -17.07 -17.51 -9.50
C VAL A 47 -16.65 -16.67 -10.70
N SER A 48 -15.56 -17.02 -11.37
CA SER A 48 -15.13 -16.37 -12.60
C SER A 48 -14.72 -17.40 -13.64
N LYS A 49 -15.28 -17.31 -14.84
CA LYS A 49 -15.03 -18.24 -15.96
C LYS A 49 -15.19 -19.73 -15.60
N GLY A 50 -16.11 -20.03 -14.68
CA GLY A 50 -16.34 -21.39 -14.19
C GLY A 50 -15.37 -21.87 -13.11
N GLU A 51 -14.53 -20.99 -12.55
CA GLU A 51 -13.68 -21.26 -11.40
C GLU A 51 -14.31 -20.62 -10.15
N LEU A 52 -14.60 -21.41 -9.11
CA LEU A 52 -14.87 -20.90 -7.77
C LEU A 52 -13.52 -20.50 -7.16
N ILE A 53 -13.32 -19.21 -6.89
CA ILE A 53 -12.05 -18.67 -6.43
C ILE A 53 -12.26 -18.01 -5.06
N TYR A 54 -11.53 -18.50 -4.06
CA TYR A 54 -11.44 -17.92 -2.73
C TYR A 54 -10.07 -17.27 -2.56
N THR A 55 -10.06 -16.03 -2.06
CA THR A 55 -8.85 -15.30 -1.67
C THR A 55 -8.74 -15.26 -0.16
N ASP A 56 -7.62 -15.74 0.38
CA ASP A 56 -7.41 -15.83 1.83
C ASP A 56 -6.75 -14.57 2.42
N TYR A 57 -6.66 -14.49 3.74
CA TYR A 57 -5.75 -13.55 4.41
C TYR A 57 -4.30 -14.03 4.22
N LEU A 58 -3.33 -13.14 4.43
CA LEU A 58 -1.92 -13.51 4.30
C LEU A 58 -1.24 -13.40 5.66
N TYR A 59 -0.31 -14.32 5.91
CA TYR A 59 0.52 -14.39 7.11
C TYR A 59 -0.29 -14.64 8.39
N ASP A 60 -1.38 -15.39 8.28
CA ASP A 60 -2.36 -15.59 9.36
C ASP A 60 -2.48 -17.06 9.82
N ASP A 61 -1.62 -17.94 9.32
CA ASP A 61 -1.60 -19.38 9.51
C ASP A 61 -1.05 -19.83 10.88
N TYR A 62 -1.62 -19.30 11.97
CA TYR A 62 -1.17 -19.63 13.33
C TYR A 62 -1.95 -20.76 14.00
N GLY A 63 -2.89 -21.39 13.29
CA GLY A 63 -3.63 -22.55 13.78
C GLY A 63 -4.61 -22.23 14.93
N PRO A 64 -4.90 -23.22 15.80
CA PRO A 64 -5.87 -23.07 16.89
C PRO A 64 -5.36 -22.23 18.05
N ASP A 65 -6.28 -21.52 18.70
CA ASP A 65 -6.09 -20.88 20.02
C ASP A 65 -6.42 -21.88 21.13
N LEU A 66 -5.46 -22.72 21.53
CA LEU A 66 -5.68 -23.78 22.53
C LEU A 66 -5.51 -23.27 23.96
N ASN A 67 -4.77 -22.17 24.12
CA ASN A 67 -4.43 -21.61 25.42
C ASN A 67 -5.32 -20.42 25.83
N HIS A 68 -6.15 -19.91 24.92
CA HIS A 68 -7.06 -18.77 25.09
C HIS A 68 -6.35 -17.47 25.45
N ALA A 69 -5.12 -17.29 24.97
CA ALA A 69 -4.29 -16.13 25.21
C ALA A 69 -3.59 -15.66 23.93
N PRO A 70 -3.41 -14.34 23.74
CA PRO A 70 -2.64 -13.85 22.61
C PRO A 70 -1.17 -14.30 22.70
N ASP A 71 -0.65 -14.78 21.58
CA ASP A 71 0.73 -15.24 21.44
C ASP A 71 1.59 -14.29 20.63
N ARG A 72 2.89 -14.28 20.90
CA ARG A 72 3.85 -13.45 20.14
C ARG A 72 4.27 -14.18 18.87
N PRO A 73 4.14 -13.59 17.67
CA PRO A 73 4.61 -14.23 16.46
C PRO A 73 6.14 -14.41 16.49
N ALA A 74 6.63 -15.40 15.75
CA ALA A 74 8.05 -15.79 15.76
C ALA A 74 9.00 -14.68 15.29
N PHE A 75 8.52 -13.75 14.46
CA PHE A 75 9.28 -12.59 13.95
C PHE A 75 9.32 -11.40 14.92
N ARG A 76 8.96 -11.63 16.19
CA ARG A 76 9.02 -10.65 17.29
C ARG A 76 8.14 -9.42 17.06
N SER A 77 6.82 -9.63 17.08
CA SER A 77 5.85 -8.56 17.31
C SER A 77 5.30 -8.60 18.74
N ASN A 78 5.35 -7.49 19.48
CA ASN A 78 4.66 -7.37 20.77
C ASN A 78 3.31 -6.64 20.66
N LEU A 79 3.09 -5.85 19.62
CA LEU A 79 1.88 -5.03 19.45
C LEU A 79 0.90 -5.57 18.39
N ALA A 80 1.27 -6.62 17.65
CA ALA A 80 0.39 -7.38 16.76
C ALA A 80 0.48 -8.88 17.07
N PRO A 81 -0.06 -9.31 18.23
CA PRO A 81 -0.07 -10.72 18.61
C PRO A 81 -0.91 -11.56 17.63
N THR A 82 -0.67 -12.86 17.66
CA THR A 82 -1.49 -13.88 17.01
C THR A 82 -2.47 -14.44 18.04
N ASN A 83 -3.65 -14.84 17.62
CA ASN A 83 -4.57 -15.67 18.39
C ASN A 83 -4.15 -17.15 18.33
N GLY A 84 -3.66 -17.65 17.19
CA GLY A 84 -3.22 -19.03 17.07
C GLY A 84 -1.87 -19.35 17.75
N ASP A 85 -1.77 -20.57 18.28
CA ASP A 85 -0.67 -21.05 19.12
C ASP A 85 0.52 -21.64 18.32
N TYR A 86 0.34 -21.90 17.03
CA TYR A 86 1.29 -22.72 16.26
C TYR A 86 2.50 -21.93 15.80
N ARG A 87 3.67 -22.59 15.86
CA ARG A 87 4.95 -22.02 15.45
C ARG A 87 5.72 -23.03 14.62
N TYR A 88 6.17 -22.58 13.46
CA TYR A 88 6.87 -23.41 12.51
C TYR A 88 8.11 -24.08 13.09
N PRO A 89 8.43 -25.32 12.67
CA PRO A 89 9.73 -25.93 12.96
C PRO A 89 10.88 -25.03 12.50
N ALA A 90 12.02 -25.14 13.16
CA ALA A 90 13.24 -24.39 12.85
C ALA A 90 13.95 -24.92 11.58
N ASP A 91 13.23 -24.91 10.46
CA ASP A 91 13.72 -25.27 9.12
C ASP A 91 13.23 -24.21 8.11
N PRO A 92 13.88 -23.04 8.07
CA PRO A 92 13.49 -21.96 7.16
C PRO A 92 13.66 -22.34 5.70
N GLY A 93 14.52 -23.33 5.38
CA GLY A 93 14.74 -23.79 4.01
C GLY A 93 13.57 -24.61 3.46
N ARG A 94 12.82 -25.28 4.34
CA ARG A 94 11.61 -26.03 3.97
C ARG A 94 10.34 -25.20 4.11
N TYR A 95 10.17 -24.54 5.25
CA TYR A 95 8.89 -23.92 5.60
C TYR A 95 8.83 -22.41 5.36
N GLY A 96 9.98 -21.73 5.32
CA GLY A 96 10.03 -20.27 5.26
C GLY A 96 9.23 -19.56 6.36
N TYR A 97 8.86 -20.28 7.43
CA TYR A 97 7.95 -19.86 8.48
C TYR A 97 6.56 -19.39 8.00
N ASN A 98 6.06 -19.90 6.86
CA ASN A 98 4.77 -19.50 6.27
C ASN A 98 4.23 -20.49 5.22
N ALA A 99 4.69 -21.74 5.23
CA ALA A 99 4.41 -22.71 4.16
C ALA A 99 2.98 -23.26 4.13
N ALA A 100 2.25 -23.20 5.24
CA ALA A 100 0.86 -23.62 5.36
C ALA A 100 -0.15 -22.49 5.06
N ASP A 101 0.30 -21.25 5.00
CA ASP A 101 -0.53 -20.08 4.69
C ASP A 101 -1.15 -20.19 3.29
N LEU A 102 -2.48 -20.36 3.25
CA LEU A 102 -3.23 -20.34 2.01
C LEU A 102 -3.23 -18.90 1.49
N ARG A 103 -3.07 -18.73 0.20
CA ARG A 103 -3.26 -17.44 -0.49
C ARG A 103 -4.55 -17.46 -1.29
N GLU A 104 -4.77 -18.57 -1.98
CA GLU A 104 -5.86 -18.71 -2.94
C GLU A 104 -6.27 -20.17 -3.07
N LEU A 105 -7.57 -20.43 -3.16
CA LEU A 105 -8.11 -21.74 -3.51
C LEU A 105 -9.01 -21.59 -4.73
N ARG A 106 -8.82 -22.42 -5.74
CA ARG A 106 -9.67 -22.49 -6.93
C ARG A 106 -10.26 -23.88 -7.08
N ILE A 107 -11.55 -23.95 -7.42
CA ILE A 107 -12.23 -25.20 -7.77
C ILE A 107 -12.91 -25.02 -9.13
N ALA A 108 -12.64 -25.91 -10.06
CA ALA A 108 -13.27 -25.99 -11.38
C ALA A 108 -13.79 -27.41 -11.63
N ALA A 109 -14.70 -27.55 -12.59
CA ALA A 109 -15.31 -28.84 -12.91
C ALA A 109 -15.63 -28.93 -14.39
N ASP A 110 -15.34 -30.09 -15.00
CA ASP A 110 -15.74 -30.42 -16.36
C ASP A 110 -16.58 -31.72 -16.40
N ALA A 111 -16.73 -32.30 -17.59
CA ALA A 111 -17.52 -33.51 -17.79
C ALA A 111 -16.88 -34.76 -17.16
N ASP A 112 -15.56 -34.77 -16.98
CA ASP A 112 -14.77 -35.95 -16.61
C ASP A 112 -14.15 -35.83 -15.21
N ARG A 113 -13.89 -34.61 -14.73
CA ARG A 113 -13.10 -34.35 -13.51
C ARG A 113 -13.56 -33.11 -12.72
N LEU A 114 -13.22 -33.14 -11.43
CA LEU A 114 -13.07 -31.96 -10.59
C LEU A 114 -11.59 -31.55 -10.59
N HIS A 115 -11.31 -30.25 -10.69
CA HIS A 115 -9.97 -29.69 -10.64
C HIS A 115 -9.87 -28.74 -9.46
N VAL A 116 -8.73 -28.76 -8.77
CA VAL A 116 -8.45 -27.84 -7.66
C VAL A 116 -7.05 -27.28 -7.82
N LEU A 117 -6.92 -25.97 -7.59
CA LEU A 117 -5.64 -25.28 -7.44
C LEU A 117 -5.55 -24.70 -6.03
N ILE A 118 -4.48 -25.02 -5.33
CA ILE A 118 -4.15 -24.50 -4.01
C ILE A 118 -2.92 -23.61 -4.16
N GLY A 119 -3.11 -22.30 -4.08
CA GLY A 119 -2.04 -21.33 -4.02
C GLY A 119 -1.68 -21.05 -2.57
N LEU A 120 -0.42 -21.30 -2.22
CA LEU A 120 0.16 -20.99 -0.91
C LEU A 120 0.91 -19.66 -0.97
N GLN A 121 1.05 -19.01 0.18
CA GLN A 121 1.83 -17.78 0.26
C GLN A 121 3.34 -18.04 0.24
N THR A 122 3.80 -19.22 0.65
CA THR A 122 5.20 -19.64 0.57
C THR A 122 5.31 -21.12 0.22
N MET A 123 6.16 -21.47 -0.74
CA MET A 123 6.49 -22.87 -1.05
C MET A 123 7.96 -23.01 -1.42
N LEU A 124 8.79 -23.41 -0.45
CA LEU A 124 10.22 -23.67 -0.68
C LEU A 124 10.51 -25.14 -1.01
N ALA A 125 9.63 -26.05 -0.58
CA ALA A 125 9.64 -27.45 -0.98
C ALA A 125 8.23 -27.87 -1.40
N PRO A 126 8.08 -28.64 -2.49
CA PRO A 126 6.76 -28.97 -3.03
C PRO A 126 5.92 -29.80 -2.05
N ASP A 127 6.57 -30.57 -1.18
CA ASP A 127 5.94 -31.44 -0.20
C ASP A 127 5.97 -30.85 1.23
N ALA A 128 6.24 -29.55 1.41
CA ALA A 128 6.28 -28.92 2.75
C ALA A 128 4.90 -28.81 3.39
N ALA A 129 3.88 -28.52 2.58
CA ALA A 129 2.51 -28.31 3.01
C ALA A 129 1.57 -29.40 2.48
N ILE A 130 0.46 -29.58 3.18
CA ILE A 130 -0.64 -30.48 2.83
C ILE A 130 -1.95 -29.70 2.91
N ALA A 131 -2.88 -29.99 2.01
CA ALA A 131 -4.20 -29.38 1.97
C ALA A 131 -5.28 -30.47 1.87
N SER A 132 -6.44 -30.21 2.48
CA SER A 132 -7.61 -31.08 2.39
C SER A 132 -8.80 -30.27 1.94
N ILE A 133 -9.53 -30.78 0.95
CA ILE A 133 -10.81 -30.24 0.49
C ILE A 133 -11.88 -31.28 0.79
N ALA A 134 -12.75 -30.98 1.74
CA ALA A 134 -13.85 -31.86 2.12
C ALA A 134 -15.14 -31.43 1.44
N LEU A 135 -15.88 -32.41 0.90
CA LEU A 135 -17.15 -32.23 0.21
C LEU A 135 -18.27 -32.93 0.96
N ASP A 136 -19.24 -32.14 1.42
CA ASP A 136 -20.57 -32.57 1.89
C ASP A 136 -21.49 -32.58 0.67
N ALA A 137 -21.70 -33.77 0.11
CA ALA A 137 -22.32 -33.98 -1.19
C ALA A 137 -23.85 -33.96 -1.14
N ASP A 138 -24.45 -34.28 0.01
CA ASP A 138 -25.91 -34.32 0.21
C ASP A 138 -26.43 -33.15 1.08
N GLY A 139 -25.53 -32.33 1.62
CA GLY A 139 -25.82 -31.17 2.44
C GLY A 139 -26.14 -31.50 3.90
N ASN A 140 -25.98 -32.76 4.32
CA ASN A 140 -26.40 -33.28 5.61
C ASN A 140 -25.22 -33.48 6.57
N ALA A 141 -25.10 -32.62 7.57
CA ALA A 141 -24.03 -32.71 8.57
C ALA A 141 -24.03 -34.00 9.43
N LEU A 142 -25.08 -34.84 9.34
CA LEU A 142 -25.21 -36.10 10.07
C LEU A 142 -24.71 -37.33 9.26
N THR A 143 -24.38 -37.16 7.99
CA THR A 143 -23.79 -38.20 7.12
C THR A 143 -22.27 -38.03 7.05
N GLY A 144 -21.61 -38.66 6.08
CA GLY A 144 -20.16 -38.60 5.93
C GLY A 144 -19.34 -39.35 6.99
N ALA A 145 -18.03 -39.10 6.97
CA ALA A 145 -17.10 -39.63 7.96
C ALA A 145 -17.29 -38.90 9.31
N PRO A 146 -17.09 -39.56 10.47
CA PRO A 146 -17.22 -38.91 11.77
C PRO A 146 -16.10 -37.87 12.06
N ALA A 147 -14.97 -37.97 11.37
CA ALA A 147 -13.82 -37.08 11.47
C ALA A 147 -13.07 -37.04 10.13
N TRP A 148 -12.31 -35.98 9.90
CA TRP A 148 -11.45 -35.89 8.72
C TRP A 148 -10.25 -36.84 8.84
N SER A 149 -9.78 -37.36 7.71
CA SER A 149 -8.72 -38.36 7.62
C SER A 149 -7.31 -37.78 7.85
N ASP A 150 -6.29 -38.61 7.64
CA ASP A 150 -4.90 -38.19 7.45
C ASP A 150 -4.25 -37.41 8.61
N GLY A 151 -4.72 -37.66 9.84
CA GLY A 151 -4.15 -37.06 11.04
C GLY A 151 -4.60 -35.62 11.30
N LEU A 152 -5.58 -35.13 10.54
CA LEU A 152 -6.04 -33.75 10.63
C LEU A 152 -6.77 -33.43 11.94
N GLY A 153 -7.53 -34.37 12.50
CA GLY A 153 -8.14 -34.23 13.83
C GLY A 153 -9.34 -33.27 13.90
N LEU A 154 -9.98 -32.94 12.76
CA LEU A 154 -11.21 -32.15 12.70
C LEU A 154 -12.47 -33.05 12.67
N LYS A 155 -13.59 -32.52 13.15
CA LYS A 155 -14.91 -33.18 13.11
C LYS A 155 -15.41 -33.35 11.68
N GLY A 156 -16.20 -34.39 11.44
CA GLY A 156 -16.65 -34.84 10.12
C GLY A 156 -17.42 -33.85 9.24
N VAL A 157 -18.07 -32.83 9.79
CA VAL A 157 -18.89 -31.80 9.10
C VAL A 157 -19.86 -32.31 8.00
N GLY A 158 -20.21 -33.60 7.98
CA GLY A 158 -21.01 -34.20 6.90
C GLY A 158 -20.22 -34.56 5.65
N ALA A 159 -18.89 -34.53 5.66
CA ALA A 159 -18.11 -34.78 4.45
C ALA A 159 -18.11 -36.26 4.05
N GLU A 160 -18.65 -36.58 2.87
CA GLU A 160 -18.57 -37.92 2.29
C GLU A 160 -17.25 -38.18 1.57
N ARG A 161 -16.58 -37.13 1.12
CA ARG A 161 -15.33 -37.20 0.35
C ARG A 161 -14.35 -36.13 0.81
N THR A 162 -13.09 -36.53 0.96
CA THR A 162 -12.00 -35.60 1.25
C THR A 162 -10.89 -35.82 0.25
N ILE A 163 -10.51 -34.75 -0.45
CA ILE A 163 -9.35 -34.70 -1.34
C ILE A 163 -8.17 -34.19 -0.51
N THR A 164 -7.19 -35.05 -0.21
CA THR A 164 -5.99 -34.70 0.55
C THR A 164 -4.79 -34.66 -0.40
N VAL A 165 -4.06 -33.55 -0.46
CA VAL A 165 -2.97 -33.35 -1.43
C VAL A 165 -1.78 -32.61 -0.82
N TRP A 166 -0.59 -32.94 -1.33
CA TRP A 166 0.68 -32.23 -1.12
C TRP A 166 1.41 -32.20 -2.47
N GLY A 167 2.43 -31.37 -2.66
CA GLY A 167 2.95 -31.13 -4.02
C GLY A 167 3.64 -32.32 -4.71
N THR A 168 3.79 -33.47 -4.04
CA THR A 168 4.34 -34.71 -4.63
C THR A 168 3.37 -35.89 -4.61
N GLY A 169 2.12 -35.70 -4.17
CA GLY A 169 1.12 -36.77 -4.13
C GLY A 169 -0.21 -36.33 -3.53
N GLY A 170 -1.21 -37.20 -3.63
CA GLY A 170 -2.52 -36.93 -3.07
C GLY A 170 -3.50 -38.06 -3.34
N HIS A 171 -4.58 -38.08 -2.57
CA HIS A 171 -5.60 -39.12 -2.63
C HIS A 171 -6.98 -38.56 -2.29
N VAL A 172 -8.01 -39.31 -2.68
CA VAL A 172 -9.39 -39.10 -2.20
C VAL A 172 -9.71 -40.16 -1.18
N THR A 173 -10.20 -39.73 -0.02
CA THR A 173 -10.72 -40.60 1.05
C THR A 173 -12.24 -40.56 1.05
N ASP A 174 -12.89 -41.71 1.09
CA ASP A 174 -14.35 -41.82 1.25
C ASP A 174 -14.78 -41.90 2.73
N ALA A 175 -16.10 -41.85 2.98
CA ALA A 175 -16.68 -41.94 4.33
C ALA A 175 -16.32 -43.24 5.10
N LEU A 176 -15.83 -44.28 4.41
CA LEU A 176 -15.37 -45.53 5.01
C LEU A 176 -13.86 -45.53 5.30
N GLY A 177 -13.15 -44.44 4.99
CA GLY A 177 -11.71 -44.30 5.16
C GLY A 177 -10.88 -44.96 4.07
N ARG A 178 -11.47 -45.33 2.92
CA ARG A 178 -10.72 -45.91 1.80
C ARG A 178 -10.11 -44.79 0.97
N ALA A 179 -8.79 -44.85 0.77
CA ALA A 179 -8.03 -43.86 0.01
C ALA A 179 -7.73 -44.37 -1.42
N THR A 180 -7.83 -43.47 -2.41
CA THR A 180 -7.44 -43.72 -3.80
C THR A 180 -6.59 -42.57 -4.33
N ASP A 181 -5.40 -42.86 -4.85
CA ASP A 181 -4.46 -41.86 -5.34
C ASP A 181 -5.01 -41.06 -6.53
N VAL A 182 -4.61 -39.80 -6.61
CA VAL A 182 -4.98 -38.86 -7.68
C VAL A 182 -3.75 -38.19 -8.29
N LYS A 183 -3.92 -37.58 -9.46
CA LYS A 183 -2.85 -36.88 -10.16
C LYS A 183 -2.65 -35.51 -9.52
N VAL A 184 -1.41 -35.22 -9.13
CA VAL A 184 -1.00 -33.94 -8.53
C VAL A 184 0.20 -33.37 -9.27
N ALA A 185 0.27 -32.05 -9.38
CA ALA A 185 1.44 -31.33 -9.87
C ALA A 185 1.70 -30.07 -9.02
N ALA A 186 2.97 -29.78 -8.73
CA ALA A 186 3.35 -28.57 -8.00
C ALA A 186 4.06 -27.57 -8.91
N ASN A 187 3.87 -26.29 -8.61
CA ASN A 187 4.57 -25.18 -9.21
C ASN A 187 5.25 -24.35 -8.12
N LEU A 188 6.57 -24.47 -8.01
CA LEU A 188 7.37 -23.72 -7.03
C LEU A 188 7.55 -22.24 -7.37
N GLU A 189 7.34 -21.82 -8.63
CA GLU A 189 7.47 -20.42 -9.02
C GLU A 189 6.25 -19.59 -8.58
N GLU A 190 5.07 -20.19 -8.57
CA GLU A 190 3.80 -19.55 -8.19
C GLU A 190 3.26 -20.03 -6.83
N ASN A 191 4.05 -20.84 -6.11
CA ASN A 191 3.71 -21.47 -4.85
C ASN A 191 2.36 -22.21 -4.92
N ALA A 192 2.16 -23.10 -5.90
CA ALA A 192 0.85 -23.72 -6.14
C ALA A 192 0.89 -25.25 -6.26
N ILE A 193 -0.22 -25.90 -5.94
CA ILE A 193 -0.48 -27.33 -6.13
C ILE A 193 -1.78 -27.47 -6.94
N GLU A 194 -1.72 -28.26 -8.01
CA GLU A 194 -2.89 -28.64 -8.81
C GLU A 194 -3.24 -30.10 -8.58
N VAL A 195 -4.54 -30.42 -8.56
CA VAL A 195 -5.03 -31.79 -8.50
C VAL A 195 -6.17 -32.01 -9.49
N ASP A 196 -6.09 -33.13 -10.21
CA ASP A 196 -7.15 -33.64 -11.08
C ASP A 196 -7.83 -34.84 -10.41
N VAL A 197 -9.12 -34.72 -10.13
CA VAL A 197 -9.90 -35.79 -9.50
C VAL A 197 -10.97 -36.32 -10.46
N PRO A 198 -10.81 -37.53 -11.02
CA PRO A 198 -11.84 -38.13 -11.85
C PRO A 198 -13.15 -38.36 -11.09
N TRP A 199 -14.30 -38.13 -11.73
CA TRP A 199 -15.61 -38.39 -11.09
C TRP A 199 -15.78 -39.84 -10.64
N GLY A 200 -15.15 -40.80 -11.32
CA GLY A 200 -15.15 -42.21 -10.91
C GLY A 200 -14.40 -42.49 -9.60
N VAL A 201 -13.45 -41.62 -9.22
CA VAL A 201 -12.73 -41.67 -7.94
C VAL A 201 -13.46 -40.88 -6.87
N LEU A 202 -13.93 -39.67 -7.21
CA LEU A 202 -14.68 -38.83 -6.27
C LEU A 202 -16.05 -39.44 -5.92
N GLY A 203 -16.66 -40.18 -6.84
CA GLY A 203 -18.02 -40.71 -6.70
C GLY A 203 -19.09 -39.65 -6.95
N ASP A 204 -20.33 -39.96 -6.56
CA ASP A 204 -21.49 -39.10 -6.78
C ASP A 204 -21.43 -37.88 -5.86
N VAL A 205 -21.12 -36.73 -6.44
CA VAL A 205 -21.24 -35.40 -5.83
C VAL A 205 -22.28 -34.69 -6.68
N GLY A 206 -23.46 -34.44 -6.10
CA GLY A 206 -24.57 -33.81 -6.81
C GLY A 206 -24.19 -32.45 -7.40
N GLU A 207 -25.09 -31.85 -8.19
CA GLU A 207 -24.85 -30.53 -8.81
C GLU A 207 -24.66 -29.38 -7.80
N THR A 208 -25.01 -29.64 -6.54
CA THR A 208 -24.77 -28.75 -5.39
C THR A 208 -24.16 -29.54 -4.25
N ALA A 209 -23.10 -29.00 -3.65
CA ALA A 209 -22.44 -29.54 -2.46
C ALA A 209 -22.02 -28.38 -1.53
N LYS A 210 -21.49 -28.70 -0.36
CA LYS A 210 -20.68 -27.76 0.42
C LYS A 210 -19.22 -28.17 0.37
N ALA A 211 -18.34 -27.20 0.22
CA ALA A 211 -16.90 -27.39 0.27
C ALA A 211 -16.33 -26.73 1.53
N TYR A 212 -15.33 -27.39 2.09
CA TYR A 212 -14.48 -26.89 3.17
C TYR A 212 -13.04 -27.13 2.76
N ALA A 213 -12.12 -26.25 3.16
CA ALA A 213 -10.71 -26.53 2.92
C ALA A 213 -9.83 -26.01 4.05
N VAL A 214 -8.75 -26.76 4.31
CA VAL A 214 -7.75 -26.43 5.32
C VAL A 214 -6.36 -26.81 4.84
N THR A 215 -5.37 -26.07 5.29
CA THR A 215 -3.95 -26.32 5.00
C THR A 215 -3.17 -26.58 6.28
N GLY A 216 -2.02 -27.24 6.16
CA GLY A 216 -1.13 -27.54 7.26
C GLY A 216 0.22 -28.05 6.78
N LEU A 217 1.01 -28.58 7.71
CA LEU A 217 2.32 -29.14 7.40
C LEU A 217 2.22 -30.61 7.01
N ASN A 218 2.92 -31.01 5.95
CA ASN A 218 2.95 -32.38 5.49
C ASN A 218 4.02 -33.21 6.22
N ASP A 219 3.63 -34.39 6.69
CA ASP A 219 4.48 -35.43 7.24
C ASP A 219 4.13 -36.78 6.57
N GLY A 220 4.78 -37.07 5.45
CA GLY A 220 4.63 -38.35 4.73
C GLY A 220 3.23 -38.61 4.17
N GLY A 221 2.53 -37.57 3.68
CA GLY A 221 1.17 -37.68 3.13
C GLY A 221 0.08 -37.58 4.19
N ARG A 222 0.44 -37.14 5.41
CA ARG A 222 -0.46 -36.89 6.54
C ARG A 222 -0.17 -35.51 7.11
N TYR A 223 -1.12 -34.96 7.87
CA TYR A 223 -0.87 -33.74 8.63
C TYR A 223 0.12 -34.01 9.77
N ALA A 224 1.13 -33.14 9.89
CA ALA A 224 2.12 -33.22 10.95
C ALA A 224 1.45 -33.00 12.32
N ALA A 225 1.79 -33.87 13.28
CA ALA A 225 1.37 -33.70 14.66
C ALA A 225 2.02 -32.43 15.26
N GLN A 226 1.23 -31.70 16.04
CA GLN A 226 1.65 -30.42 16.60
C GLN A 226 2.16 -30.59 18.03
N PRO A 227 3.32 -30.02 18.40
CA PRO A 227 3.89 -30.17 19.75
C PRO A 227 2.93 -29.76 20.87
N GLN A 228 2.09 -28.76 20.62
CA GLN A 228 1.07 -28.23 21.53
C GLN A 228 -0.17 -29.14 21.65
N GLY A 229 -0.32 -30.13 20.77
CA GLY A 229 -1.57 -30.85 20.55
C GLY A 229 -2.54 -30.10 19.63
N GLY A 230 -3.78 -30.57 19.55
CA GLY A 230 -4.81 -30.01 18.65
C GLY A 230 -4.82 -30.62 17.23
N PRO A 231 -5.65 -30.08 16.33
CA PRO A 231 -5.73 -30.53 14.93
C PRO A 231 -4.46 -30.20 14.13
N GLY A 232 -4.22 -30.94 13.05
CA GLY A 232 -3.07 -30.69 12.17
C GLY A 232 -3.19 -29.45 11.27
N ALA A 233 -4.36 -28.79 11.24
CA ALA A 233 -4.63 -27.61 10.42
C ALA A 233 -4.01 -26.34 11.00
N TRP A 234 -3.44 -25.53 10.11
CA TRP A 234 -2.82 -24.23 10.41
C TRP A 234 -3.66 -23.06 9.91
N ASN A 235 -4.42 -23.25 8.85
CA ASN A 235 -5.22 -22.21 8.20
C ASN A 235 -6.47 -22.81 7.53
N VAL A 236 -7.53 -22.00 7.41
CA VAL A 236 -8.85 -22.43 6.94
C VAL A 236 -9.33 -21.53 5.81
N ALA A 237 -9.86 -22.13 4.74
CA ALA A 237 -10.41 -21.41 3.61
C ALA A 237 -11.88 -21.01 3.81
N PHE A 238 -12.41 -20.22 2.87
CA PHE A 238 -13.80 -19.76 2.84
C PHE A 238 -14.22 -18.98 4.09
N ARG A 239 -13.27 -18.25 4.67
CA ARG A 239 -13.55 -17.29 5.73
C ARG A 239 -14.31 -16.10 5.16
N GLY A 240 -15.16 -15.51 6.00
CA GLY A 240 -15.89 -14.28 5.71
C GLY A 240 -15.10 -13.05 6.12
N ASP A 241 -15.81 -12.01 6.57
CA ASP A 241 -15.16 -10.96 7.37
C ASP A 241 -14.98 -11.50 8.79
N ASP A 242 -13.75 -11.56 9.27
CA ASP A 242 -13.44 -12.01 10.63
C ASP A 242 -14.04 -11.06 11.68
N ASP A 243 -14.25 -11.55 12.91
CA ASP A 243 -14.42 -10.65 14.03
C ASP A 243 -13.04 -10.09 14.41
N TRP A 244 -12.92 -8.78 14.61
CA TRP A 244 -11.63 -8.12 14.86
C TRP A 244 -11.58 -7.65 16.32
N PRO A 245 -11.33 -8.53 17.31
CA PRO A 245 -11.29 -8.14 18.71
C PRO A 245 -10.26 -7.03 18.92
N ARG A 246 -10.72 -5.93 19.53
CA ARG A 246 -9.88 -4.76 19.73
C ARG A 246 -8.62 -5.13 20.52
N LEU A 247 -7.45 -4.74 20.01
CA LEU A 247 -6.11 -5.02 20.56
C LEU A 247 -5.61 -6.48 20.43
N ALA A 248 -6.39 -7.38 19.84
CA ALA A 248 -6.00 -8.79 19.72
C ALA A 248 -6.09 -9.35 18.29
N GLY A 249 -7.04 -8.89 17.47
CA GLY A 249 -7.16 -9.33 16.07
C GLY A 249 -6.28 -8.49 15.14
N HIS A 250 -5.05 -8.91 14.87
CA HIS A 250 -4.13 -8.19 13.96
C HIS A 250 -3.91 -8.89 12.62
N TRP A 251 -4.24 -10.17 12.51
CA TRP A 251 -3.93 -10.99 11.33
C TRP A 251 -5.17 -11.55 10.62
N GLY A 252 -6.38 -11.25 11.12
CA GLY A 252 -7.63 -11.76 10.52
C GLY A 252 -7.83 -13.26 10.73
N GLU A 253 -7.44 -13.76 11.90
CA GLU A 253 -7.47 -15.19 12.26
C GLU A 253 -8.24 -15.53 13.55
N HIS A 254 -9.01 -14.61 14.12
CA HIS A 254 -9.70 -14.88 15.38
C HIS A 254 -10.75 -15.99 15.24
N GLU A 255 -11.69 -15.87 14.29
CA GLU A 255 -12.72 -16.89 14.11
C GLU A 255 -12.12 -18.25 13.72
N GLN A 256 -11.06 -18.27 12.89
CA GLN A 256 -10.44 -19.54 12.49
C GLN A 256 -9.75 -20.23 13.67
N SER A 257 -9.03 -19.47 14.52
CA SER A 257 -8.30 -20.06 15.63
C SER A 257 -9.24 -20.66 16.66
N GLN A 258 -10.40 -20.04 16.91
CA GLN A 258 -11.45 -20.62 17.76
C GLN A 258 -12.09 -21.86 17.13
N ALA A 259 -12.40 -21.82 15.84
CA ALA A 259 -12.98 -22.96 15.13
C ALA A 259 -12.05 -24.18 15.14
N LEU A 260 -10.76 -23.97 14.83
CA LEU A 260 -9.73 -24.99 14.89
C LEU A 260 -9.55 -25.53 16.32
N ALA A 261 -9.52 -24.68 17.34
CA ALA A 261 -9.40 -25.11 18.73
C ALA A 261 -10.58 -26.03 19.16
N SER A 262 -11.78 -25.75 18.66
CA SER A 262 -12.97 -26.58 18.91
C SER A 262 -13.04 -27.85 18.03
N GLY A 263 -12.17 -27.96 17.03
CA GLY A 263 -12.18 -28.98 15.98
C GLY A 263 -13.36 -28.90 15.02
N ASP A 264 -14.10 -27.79 15.00
CA ASP A 264 -15.35 -27.61 14.26
C ASP A 264 -15.25 -26.43 13.28
N VAL A 265 -15.13 -26.75 12.00
CA VAL A 265 -15.04 -25.77 10.91
C VAL A 265 -16.36 -25.59 10.15
N SER A 266 -17.49 -26.06 10.72
CA SER A 266 -18.79 -26.03 10.05
C SER A 266 -19.26 -24.63 9.66
N ALA A 267 -18.79 -23.60 10.37
CA ALA A 267 -19.07 -22.19 10.06
C ALA A 267 -18.51 -21.73 8.69
N PHE A 268 -17.47 -22.40 8.17
CA PHE A 268 -16.77 -22.03 6.93
C PHE A 268 -17.22 -22.85 5.73
N ALA A 269 -18.47 -23.32 5.73
CA ALA A 269 -19.05 -24.06 4.63
C ALA A 269 -19.26 -23.17 3.40
N GLN A 270 -18.58 -23.44 2.31
CA GLN A 270 -18.80 -22.74 1.03
C GLN A 270 -19.79 -23.51 0.16
N PRO A 271 -20.92 -22.91 -0.25
CA PRO A 271 -21.75 -23.49 -1.29
C PRO A 271 -20.96 -23.68 -2.59
N LEU A 272 -20.95 -24.92 -3.08
CA LEU A 272 -20.30 -25.34 -4.32
C LEU A 272 -21.39 -25.75 -5.33
N ARG A 273 -21.52 -25.00 -6.43
CA ARG A 273 -22.48 -25.29 -7.50
C ARG A 273 -21.75 -25.77 -8.73
N LEU A 274 -21.58 -27.09 -8.86
CA LEU A 274 -20.83 -27.70 -9.98
C LEU A 274 -21.43 -27.35 -11.34
N ALA A 275 -22.75 -27.17 -11.42
CA ALA A 275 -23.43 -26.73 -12.62
C ALA A 275 -22.94 -25.34 -13.11
N ASP A 276 -22.62 -24.42 -12.20
CA ASP A 276 -22.13 -23.10 -12.57
C ASP A 276 -20.68 -23.16 -13.07
N LEU A 277 -19.87 -24.05 -12.49
CA LEU A 277 -18.48 -24.30 -12.90
C LEU A 277 -18.42 -24.92 -14.30
N ARG A 278 -19.15 -26.02 -14.53
CA ARG A 278 -19.23 -26.71 -15.82
C ARG A 278 -19.78 -25.84 -16.95
N ALA A 279 -20.65 -24.89 -16.61
CA ALA A 279 -21.21 -23.93 -17.55
C ALA A 279 -20.34 -22.66 -17.74
N GLY A 280 -19.12 -22.62 -17.18
CA GLY A 280 -18.20 -21.51 -17.37
C GLY A 280 -18.74 -20.16 -16.89
N ARG A 281 -19.59 -20.14 -15.86
CA ARG A 281 -20.29 -18.91 -15.45
C ARG A 281 -19.40 -17.92 -14.71
N ASP A 282 -19.83 -16.66 -14.71
CA ASP A 282 -19.34 -15.60 -13.84
C ASP A 282 -20.41 -15.24 -12.80
N VAL A 283 -20.04 -15.30 -11.53
CA VAL A 283 -20.80 -14.81 -10.37
C VAL A 283 -19.86 -13.91 -9.56
N PRO A 284 -19.75 -12.63 -9.93
CA PRO A 284 -18.75 -11.74 -9.36
C PRO A 284 -19.07 -11.36 -7.91
N PHE A 285 -18.02 -11.18 -7.11
CA PHE A 285 -18.16 -10.56 -5.80
C PHE A 285 -18.68 -9.12 -5.94
N LYS A 286 -19.58 -8.72 -5.06
CA LYS A 286 -20.08 -7.35 -4.99
C LYS A 286 -19.38 -6.63 -3.85
N LEU A 287 -18.57 -5.62 -4.20
CA LEU A 287 -17.92 -4.76 -3.22
C LEU A 287 -18.95 -4.04 -2.34
N GLU A 288 -18.78 -4.14 -1.04
CA GLU A 288 -19.56 -3.41 -0.03
C GLU A 288 -18.67 -2.42 0.74
N PRO A 289 -19.23 -1.34 1.30
CA PRO A 289 -18.47 -0.48 2.21
C PRO A 289 -17.95 -1.27 3.42
N GLY A 290 -16.71 -1.01 3.82
CA GLY A 290 -16.08 -1.77 4.91
C GLY A 290 -14.57 -1.83 4.79
N PHE A 291 -13.96 -2.54 5.74
CA PHE A 291 -12.54 -2.84 5.73
C PHE A 291 -12.28 -4.17 5.02
N TYR A 292 -11.17 -4.26 4.30
CA TYR A 292 -10.70 -5.45 3.61
C TYR A 292 -9.18 -5.51 3.66
N ASP A 293 -8.61 -6.71 3.71
CA ASP A 293 -7.21 -6.90 3.32
C ASP A 293 -7.16 -7.14 1.82
N ARG A 294 -6.53 -6.22 1.11
CA ARG A 294 -6.34 -6.33 -0.33
C ARG A 294 -4.96 -6.86 -0.64
N ILE A 295 -4.90 -7.85 -1.51
CA ILE A 295 -3.66 -8.50 -1.93
C ILE A 295 -3.29 -7.99 -3.31
N PHE A 296 -2.01 -7.66 -3.52
CA PHE A 296 -1.48 -7.36 -4.83
C PHE A 296 -0.23 -8.18 -5.12
N ARG A 297 0.04 -8.38 -6.40
CA ARG A 297 1.27 -9.00 -6.87
C ARG A 297 2.34 -7.93 -7.02
N SER A 298 3.30 -7.89 -6.11
CA SER A 298 4.45 -7.00 -6.24
C SER A 298 5.29 -7.38 -7.46
N ARG A 299 5.92 -6.39 -8.09
CA ARG A 299 6.88 -6.65 -9.16
C ARG A 299 8.26 -7.09 -8.62
N GLU A 300 8.50 -6.88 -7.32
CA GLU A 300 9.74 -7.27 -6.65
C GLU A 300 9.47 -8.50 -5.77
N THR A 301 10.40 -9.44 -5.80
CA THR A 301 10.44 -10.55 -4.84
C THR A 301 11.80 -10.52 -4.14
N TYR A 302 11.79 -10.79 -2.84
CA TYR A 302 13.00 -10.85 -2.02
C TYR A 302 13.30 -12.29 -1.58
N GLY A 303 12.78 -13.27 -2.33
CA GLY A 303 12.69 -14.67 -1.93
C GLY A 303 11.32 -14.99 -1.34
N GLU A 304 11.21 -16.12 -0.66
CA GLU A 304 9.96 -16.60 -0.05
C GLU A 304 10.05 -16.64 1.48
N GLY A 305 8.89 -16.67 2.14
CA GLY A 305 8.75 -16.76 3.59
C GLY A 305 8.97 -15.44 4.35
N ILE A 306 9.11 -15.60 5.67
CA ILE A 306 9.26 -14.51 6.63
C ILE A 306 10.69 -14.52 7.19
N ASP A 307 11.32 -13.35 7.26
CA ASP A 307 12.55 -13.16 8.04
C ASP A 307 12.17 -12.88 9.50
N LEU A 308 12.58 -13.77 10.42
CA LEU A 308 12.23 -13.64 11.84
C LEU A 308 12.99 -12.51 12.56
N LYS A 309 13.97 -11.87 11.91
CA LYS A 309 14.69 -10.70 12.41
C LYS A 309 15.17 -10.82 13.87
N GLN A 310 15.58 -12.01 14.31
CA GLN A 310 15.99 -12.28 15.69
C GLN A 310 17.21 -11.45 16.15
N ASP A 311 18.01 -10.95 15.19
CA ASP A 311 19.17 -10.08 15.41
C ASP A 311 18.92 -8.61 15.06
N ALA A 312 17.73 -8.25 14.55
CA ALA A 312 17.39 -6.85 14.37
C ALA A 312 17.22 -6.22 15.76
N GLY A 313 17.90 -5.09 15.99
CA GLY A 313 17.66 -4.31 17.20
C GLY A 313 16.18 -3.90 17.28
N ALA A 314 15.70 -3.57 18.48
CA ALA A 314 14.31 -3.18 18.73
C ALA A 314 13.80 -1.99 17.86
N ALA A 315 14.71 -1.29 17.19
CA ALA A 315 14.40 -0.19 16.28
C ALA A 315 14.11 -0.64 14.83
N GLY A 316 14.06 -1.93 14.50
CA GLY A 316 13.80 -2.39 13.12
C GLY A 316 14.87 -1.98 12.10
N ASN A 317 14.61 -2.16 10.79
CA ASN A 317 15.51 -1.75 9.70
C ASN A 317 14.81 -1.80 8.33
N ALA A 318 15.42 -1.24 7.29
CA ALA A 318 14.83 -1.15 5.94
C ALA A 318 14.72 -2.48 5.14
N ARG A 319 15.18 -3.61 5.69
CA ARG A 319 15.15 -4.90 4.98
C ARG A 319 13.74 -5.51 5.02
N PRO A 320 13.28 -6.14 3.92
CA PRO A 320 11.98 -6.78 3.88
C PRO A 320 11.92 -7.94 4.88
N MET A 321 10.87 -7.94 5.71
CA MET A 321 10.52 -9.05 6.61
C MET A 321 9.70 -10.09 5.84
N PHE A 322 8.67 -9.63 5.12
CA PHE A 322 7.80 -10.44 4.29
C PHE A 322 8.31 -10.45 2.85
N LYS A 323 8.94 -11.54 2.44
CA LYS A 323 9.78 -11.59 1.22
C LYS A 323 9.00 -11.91 -0.05
N GLY A 324 7.93 -12.69 0.09
CA GLY A 324 7.14 -13.23 -1.01
C GLY A 324 6.57 -12.16 -1.96
N ARG A 325 6.18 -12.58 -3.15
CA ARG A 325 5.71 -11.65 -4.20
C ARG A 325 4.35 -11.04 -3.89
N TRP A 326 3.47 -11.79 -3.24
CA TRP A 326 2.13 -11.34 -2.89
C TRP A 326 2.19 -10.57 -1.58
N GLN A 327 1.66 -9.35 -1.56
CA GLN A 327 1.71 -8.48 -0.39
C GLN A 327 0.32 -7.94 -0.08
N PRO A 328 -0.06 -7.84 1.21
CA PRO A 328 -1.32 -7.26 1.61
C PRO A 328 -1.20 -5.76 1.91
N TYR A 329 -2.33 -5.06 1.81
CA TYR A 329 -2.55 -3.78 2.47
C TYR A 329 -4.00 -3.69 2.96
N GLY A 330 -4.20 -3.00 4.08
CA GLY A 330 -5.53 -2.71 4.59
C GLY A 330 -6.22 -1.69 3.70
N LEU A 331 -7.44 -1.96 3.27
CA LEU A 331 -8.27 -1.12 2.42
C LEU A 331 -9.59 -0.81 3.13
N TYR A 332 -9.90 0.47 3.30
CA TYR A 332 -11.22 0.90 3.74
C TYR A 332 -12.00 1.53 2.59
N VAL A 333 -13.17 0.97 2.30
CA VAL A 333 -14.14 1.46 1.32
C VAL A 333 -15.24 2.24 2.05
N PRO A 334 -15.35 3.56 1.85
CA PRO A 334 -16.31 4.36 2.60
C PRO A 334 -17.75 4.11 2.13
N LYS A 335 -18.70 4.34 3.04
CA LYS A 335 -20.12 4.39 2.70
C LYS A 335 -20.38 5.38 1.56
N GLY A 336 -21.15 4.93 0.58
CA GLY A 336 -21.50 5.74 -0.60
C GLY A 336 -20.39 5.84 -1.66
N TYR A 337 -19.32 5.04 -1.57
CA TYR A 337 -18.37 4.87 -2.66
C TYR A 337 -19.09 4.41 -3.94
N ASP A 338 -18.78 5.08 -5.05
CA ASP A 338 -19.34 4.83 -6.37
C ASP A 338 -18.17 4.81 -7.37
N PRO A 339 -17.89 3.68 -8.05
CA PRO A 339 -16.86 3.61 -9.09
C PRO A 339 -17.02 4.63 -10.22
N GLY A 340 -18.21 5.18 -10.44
CA GLY A 340 -18.46 6.28 -11.38
C GLY A 340 -18.03 7.67 -10.86
N ARG A 341 -17.70 7.81 -9.58
CA ARG A 341 -17.37 9.08 -8.92
C ARG A 341 -16.10 8.97 -8.08
N PRO A 342 -14.94 9.42 -8.60
CA PRO A 342 -13.66 9.27 -7.90
C PRO A 342 -13.65 9.86 -6.47
N ALA A 343 -13.28 9.04 -5.49
CA ALA A 343 -13.23 9.39 -4.07
C ALA A 343 -11.85 9.96 -3.67
N PRO A 344 -11.75 10.87 -2.67
CA PRO A 344 -10.48 11.16 -2.01
C PRO A 344 -9.78 9.89 -1.54
N LEU A 345 -8.45 9.93 -1.53
CA LEU A 345 -7.62 8.86 -0.97
C LEU A 345 -6.90 9.38 0.27
N LEU A 346 -6.76 8.52 1.27
CA LEU A 346 -5.91 8.72 2.43
C LEU A 346 -4.90 7.58 2.50
N LEU A 347 -3.61 7.89 2.39
CA LEU A 347 -2.54 6.96 2.75
C LEU A 347 -2.36 7.04 4.27
N ASN A 348 -2.52 5.93 4.97
CA ASN A 348 -2.43 5.86 6.42
C ASN A 348 -1.33 4.86 6.82
N GLY A 349 -0.23 5.34 7.38
CA GLY A 349 0.90 4.46 7.74
C GLY A 349 0.71 3.84 9.13
N HIS A 350 0.91 2.53 9.24
CA HIS A 350 0.95 1.84 10.53
C HIS A 350 2.22 2.14 11.35
N SER A 351 2.11 1.94 12.65
CA SER A 351 3.16 2.07 13.67
C SER A 351 4.20 0.94 13.56
N LEU A 352 5.34 1.10 14.25
CA LEU A 352 6.32 0.02 14.38
C LEU A 352 5.73 -1.10 15.25
N ASP A 353 6.09 -2.34 14.97
CA ASP A 353 5.70 -3.54 15.72
C ASP A 353 4.22 -3.95 15.55
N VAL A 354 3.48 -3.26 14.68
CA VAL A 354 2.13 -3.61 14.21
C VAL A 354 2.13 -3.77 12.69
N ASN A 355 0.97 -3.93 12.06
CA ASN A 355 0.86 -4.23 10.63
C ASN A 355 -0.23 -3.38 9.94
N HIS A 356 -0.56 -3.74 8.70
CA HIS A 356 -1.57 -3.07 7.87
C HIS A 356 -2.98 -3.02 8.49
N ASN A 357 -3.22 -3.82 9.54
CA ASN A 357 -4.50 -3.92 10.23
C ASN A 357 -4.60 -3.08 11.51
N GLU A 358 -3.56 -2.31 11.88
CA GLU A 358 -3.52 -1.50 13.11
C GLU A 358 -4.81 -0.70 13.33
N TYR A 359 -5.27 0.02 12.31
CA TYR A 359 -6.43 0.90 12.45
C TYR A 359 -7.75 0.14 12.54
N ARG A 360 -7.82 -1.09 12.04
CA ARG A 360 -8.98 -1.97 12.25
C ARG A 360 -8.95 -2.57 13.67
N ALA A 361 -7.76 -2.99 14.11
CA ALA A 361 -7.53 -3.70 15.37
C ALA A 361 -7.52 -2.79 16.61
N VAL A 362 -7.00 -1.57 16.51
CA VAL A 362 -6.70 -0.71 17.68
C VAL A 362 -7.63 0.51 17.72
N GLY A 363 -7.79 1.20 16.58
CA GLY A 363 -8.53 2.46 16.47
C GLY A 363 -9.54 2.49 15.32
N PRO A 364 -10.61 1.66 15.35
CA PRO A 364 -11.55 1.52 14.24
C PRO A 364 -12.38 2.79 13.97
N ASN A 365 -12.52 3.70 14.93
CA ASN A 365 -13.18 4.98 14.70
C ASN A 365 -12.38 5.89 13.75
N SER A 366 -11.05 5.68 13.61
CA SER A 366 -10.26 6.32 12.56
C SER A 366 -10.80 6.01 11.16
N LEU A 367 -11.20 4.76 10.90
CA LEU A 367 -11.75 4.33 9.63
C LEU A 367 -13.12 4.96 9.38
N VAL A 368 -13.95 5.09 10.42
CA VAL A 368 -15.26 5.75 10.33
C VAL A 368 -15.10 7.25 10.06
N GLN A 369 -14.30 7.97 10.84
CA GLN A 369 -14.20 9.42 10.70
C GLN A 369 -13.40 9.84 9.47
N LEU A 370 -12.29 9.16 9.19
CA LEU A 370 -11.44 9.51 8.04
C LEU A 370 -11.88 8.84 6.75
N GLY A 371 -12.68 7.78 6.83
CA GLY A 371 -13.26 7.04 5.71
C GLY A 371 -14.69 7.48 5.45
N ASP A 372 -15.66 7.02 6.25
CA ASP A 372 -17.09 7.31 6.05
C ASP A 372 -17.40 8.82 6.10
N GLU A 373 -17.05 9.51 7.18
CA GLU A 373 -17.44 10.91 7.37
C GLU A 373 -16.71 11.88 6.44
N ARG A 374 -15.49 11.53 6.00
CA ARG A 374 -14.74 12.29 4.98
C ARG A 374 -15.10 11.86 3.55
N GLY A 375 -15.65 10.65 3.38
CA GLY A 375 -15.89 10.00 2.10
C GLY A 375 -14.62 9.51 1.39
N SER A 376 -13.60 9.05 2.13
CA SER A 376 -12.30 8.67 1.57
C SER A 376 -12.10 7.17 1.49
N LEU A 377 -11.48 6.71 0.40
CA LEU A 377 -10.76 5.44 0.42
C LEU A 377 -9.55 5.61 1.36
N ILE A 378 -9.28 4.62 2.19
CA ILE A 378 -8.07 4.57 3.04
C ILE A 378 -7.25 3.35 2.63
N ILE A 379 -5.94 3.51 2.49
CA ILE A 379 -5.01 2.38 2.41
C ILE A 379 -3.98 2.41 3.54
N THR A 380 -3.67 1.25 4.08
CA THR A 380 -2.61 1.02 5.08
C THR A 380 -1.68 -0.08 4.56
N PRO A 381 -0.56 0.25 3.89
CA PRO A 381 0.37 -0.75 3.35
C PRO A 381 1.11 -1.50 4.46
N LEU A 382 1.36 -2.81 4.30
CA LEU A 382 2.21 -3.59 5.23
C LEU A 382 3.69 -3.17 5.14
N ALA A 383 4.10 -2.52 4.05
CA ALA A 383 5.45 -2.01 3.85
C ALA A 383 6.52 -3.10 3.96
N ARG A 384 6.25 -4.32 3.48
CA ARG A 384 7.12 -5.51 3.62
C ARG A 384 7.48 -5.89 5.06
N GLY A 385 6.80 -5.38 6.09
CA GLY A 385 7.12 -5.73 7.46
C GLY A 385 6.65 -4.73 8.50
N ILE A 386 6.54 -5.22 9.73
CA ILE A 386 6.08 -4.44 10.90
C ILE A 386 7.07 -3.35 11.34
N ASP A 387 8.30 -3.36 10.81
CA ASP A 387 9.43 -2.55 11.30
C ASP A 387 10.37 -2.08 10.17
N THR A 388 9.87 -1.93 8.95
CA THR A 388 10.68 -1.54 7.78
C THR A 388 10.95 -0.05 7.64
N TRP A 389 10.30 0.75 8.51
CA TRP A 389 10.41 2.21 8.56
C TRP A 389 10.02 2.93 7.27
N TYR A 390 9.32 2.29 6.33
CA TYR A 390 9.02 2.92 5.04
C TYR A 390 10.30 3.46 4.37
N LEU A 391 11.39 2.69 4.54
CA LEU A 391 12.66 2.84 3.88
C LEU A 391 12.79 1.73 2.84
N ASP A 392 13.57 1.97 1.78
CA ASP A 392 13.85 1.01 0.72
C ASP A 392 12.66 0.14 0.28
N ALA A 393 12.68 -1.16 0.60
CA ALA A 393 11.65 -2.12 0.22
C ALA A 393 10.29 -1.73 0.80
N GLY A 394 10.26 -1.24 2.04
CA GLY A 394 9.02 -0.76 2.66
C GLY A 394 8.45 0.50 2.00
N LEU A 395 9.30 1.45 1.60
CA LEU A 395 8.83 2.61 0.82
C LEU A 395 8.30 2.17 -0.55
N PHE A 396 8.99 1.23 -1.18
CA PHE A 396 8.61 0.78 -2.51
C PHE A 396 7.27 0.03 -2.49
N ASP A 397 7.03 -0.81 -1.49
CA ASP A 397 5.76 -1.49 -1.27
C ASP A 397 4.59 -0.51 -1.07
N VAL A 398 4.78 0.58 -0.32
CA VAL A 398 3.78 1.67 -0.26
C VAL A 398 3.47 2.24 -1.64
N MET A 399 4.49 2.42 -2.49
CA MET A 399 4.28 2.93 -3.86
C MET A 399 3.52 1.93 -4.73
N GLU A 400 3.70 0.62 -4.51
CA GLU A 400 2.97 -0.42 -5.22
C GLU A 400 1.52 -0.54 -4.73
N ALA A 401 1.27 -0.56 -3.43
CA ALA A 401 -0.09 -0.53 -2.86
C ALA A 401 -0.86 0.72 -3.33
N TRP A 402 -0.19 1.89 -3.37
CA TRP A 402 -0.80 3.11 -3.89
C TRP A 402 -1.07 3.04 -5.40
N LYS A 403 -0.22 2.37 -6.18
CA LYS A 403 -0.50 2.12 -7.61
C LYS A 403 -1.69 1.17 -7.76
N ASP A 404 -1.70 0.07 -7.02
CA ASP A 404 -2.71 -0.97 -7.10
C ASP A 404 -4.11 -0.44 -6.76
N VAL A 405 -4.26 0.33 -5.67
CA VAL A 405 -5.56 0.94 -5.33
C VAL A 405 -6.07 1.87 -6.43
N LYS A 406 -5.17 2.58 -7.12
CA LYS A 406 -5.56 3.49 -8.20
C LYS A 406 -5.94 2.76 -9.49
N GLU A 407 -5.45 1.55 -9.69
CA GLU A 407 -5.77 0.72 -10.85
C GLU A 407 -7.12 0.04 -10.69
N HIS A 408 -7.55 -0.24 -9.46
CA HIS A 408 -8.76 -1.01 -9.17
C HIS A 408 -9.91 -0.19 -8.57
N TYR A 409 -9.65 1.03 -8.08
CA TYR A 409 -10.66 1.89 -7.48
C TYR A 409 -10.64 3.30 -8.07
N ALA A 410 -11.82 3.92 -8.13
CA ALA A 410 -12.00 5.29 -8.59
C ALA A 410 -11.46 6.27 -7.54
N VAL A 411 -10.21 6.68 -7.72
CA VAL A 411 -9.50 7.62 -6.84
C VAL A 411 -9.38 8.99 -7.49
N ASP A 412 -9.73 10.05 -6.76
CA ASP A 412 -9.41 11.42 -7.12
C ASP A 412 -7.97 11.74 -6.69
N ASP A 413 -7.05 11.60 -7.63
CA ASP A 413 -5.63 11.90 -7.46
C ASP A 413 -5.35 13.31 -6.95
N GLN A 414 -6.26 14.28 -7.17
CA GLN A 414 -6.08 15.63 -6.68
C GLN A 414 -6.52 15.81 -5.23
N ARG A 415 -7.17 14.81 -4.62
CA ARG A 415 -7.64 14.81 -3.23
C ARG A 415 -6.98 13.71 -2.40
N THR A 416 -5.76 13.30 -2.76
CA THR A 416 -4.95 12.40 -1.94
C THR A 416 -4.31 13.15 -0.78
N SER A 417 -4.47 12.65 0.44
CA SER A 417 -3.80 13.12 1.65
C SER A 417 -3.02 11.98 2.30
N ILE A 418 -2.16 12.32 3.27
CA ILE A 418 -1.32 11.34 3.98
C ILE A 418 -1.38 11.56 5.49
N THR A 419 -1.41 10.46 6.23
CA THR A 419 -1.35 10.43 7.69
C THR A 419 -0.68 9.15 8.19
N GLY A 420 -0.39 9.08 9.47
CA GLY A 420 0.07 7.86 10.12
C GLY A 420 0.50 8.10 11.55
N TYR A 421 0.65 7.00 12.28
CA TYR A 421 0.98 6.99 13.70
C TYR A 421 2.41 6.48 13.93
N SER A 422 3.19 7.12 14.81
CA SER A 422 4.55 6.69 15.15
C SER A 422 5.44 6.49 13.91
N MET A 423 5.85 5.25 13.56
CA MET A 423 6.55 4.92 12.31
C MET A 423 5.79 5.40 11.05
N GLY A 424 4.46 5.32 11.05
CA GLY A 424 3.61 5.89 10.01
C GLY A 424 3.57 7.43 10.02
N GLY A 425 3.77 8.04 11.18
CA GLY A 425 4.01 9.48 11.30
C GLY A 425 5.34 9.89 10.65
N TYR A 426 6.38 9.06 10.81
CA TYR A 426 7.63 9.21 10.06
C TYR A 426 7.42 9.05 8.55
N MET A 427 6.64 8.05 8.10
CA MET A 427 6.23 7.91 6.68
C MET A 427 5.59 9.20 6.15
N THR A 428 4.72 9.80 6.95
CA THR A 428 4.00 11.03 6.60
C THR A 428 4.95 12.20 6.36
N TYR A 429 5.92 12.42 7.26
CA TYR A 429 6.98 13.40 7.00
C TYR A 429 7.80 13.03 5.77
N ARG A 430 8.31 11.80 5.70
CA ARG A 430 9.21 11.34 4.64
C ARG A 430 8.59 11.51 3.25
N MET A 431 7.43 10.91 3.01
CA MET A 431 6.77 10.95 1.71
C MET A 431 6.27 12.35 1.38
N GLY A 432 5.70 13.06 2.35
CA GLY A 432 5.24 14.44 2.13
C GLY A 432 6.38 15.38 1.75
N LEU A 433 7.59 15.19 2.29
CA LEU A 433 8.75 16.03 1.98
C LEU A 433 9.54 15.58 0.75
N LEU A 434 9.53 14.29 0.41
CA LEU A 434 10.12 13.78 -0.83
C LEU A 434 9.24 14.02 -2.06
N MET A 435 7.91 14.05 -1.87
CA MET A 435 6.91 14.16 -2.93
C MET A 435 5.80 15.18 -2.58
N PRO A 436 6.15 16.45 -2.26
CA PRO A 436 5.20 17.43 -1.73
C PRO A 436 4.09 17.80 -2.71
N ASP A 437 4.26 17.52 -4.01
CA ASP A 437 3.26 17.77 -5.05
C ASP A 437 2.30 16.59 -5.28
N ARG A 438 2.32 15.59 -4.39
CA ARG A 438 1.46 14.40 -4.45
C ARG A 438 0.41 14.33 -3.34
N PHE A 439 0.42 15.28 -2.41
CA PHE A 439 -0.50 15.31 -1.27
C PHE A 439 -1.17 16.67 -1.11
N ALA A 440 -2.43 16.68 -0.69
CA ALA A 440 -3.19 17.89 -0.41
C ALA A 440 -2.93 18.41 1.01
N ARG A 441 -2.78 17.50 1.98
CA ARG A 441 -2.52 17.75 3.40
C ARG A 441 -1.75 16.56 4.00
N ALA A 442 -0.96 16.82 5.03
CA ALA A 442 -0.24 15.81 5.81
C ALA A 442 -0.55 15.96 7.31
N SER A 443 -0.99 14.88 7.97
CA SER A 443 -1.25 14.88 9.42
C SER A 443 -0.36 13.85 10.12
N VAL A 444 0.44 14.28 11.09
CA VAL A 444 1.44 13.43 11.76
C VAL A 444 1.04 13.20 13.21
N TYR A 445 0.93 11.93 13.60
CA TYR A 445 0.70 11.53 14.98
C TYR A 445 1.93 10.87 15.57
N VAL A 446 2.45 11.45 16.65
CA VAL A 446 3.60 10.96 17.44
C VAL A 446 4.80 10.48 16.60
N GLY A 447 4.97 11.06 15.41
CA GLY A 447 5.92 10.57 14.42
C GLY A 447 7.33 11.12 14.65
N PRO A 448 8.37 10.27 14.66
CA PRO A 448 9.73 10.75 14.80
C PRO A 448 10.20 11.46 13.51
N PRO A 449 11.05 12.50 13.62
CA PRO A 449 11.61 13.23 12.48
C PRO A 449 12.79 12.51 11.81
N ALA A 450 13.16 11.31 12.28
CA ALA A 450 14.21 10.50 11.70
C ALA A 450 13.95 9.00 11.93
N TYR A 451 14.60 8.14 11.14
CA TYR A 451 14.69 6.71 11.41
C TYR A 451 15.22 6.48 12.84
N SER A 452 14.54 5.61 13.59
CA SER A 452 14.63 5.52 15.04
C SER A 452 14.14 6.82 15.71
N ILE A 453 15.02 7.57 16.38
CA ILE A 453 14.61 8.76 17.13
C ILE A 453 15.61 9.92 16.96
N TRP A 454 15.13 11.15 17.22
CA TRP A 454 15.96 12.32 17.36
C TRP A 454 15.83 12.94 18.76
N PRO A 455 16.73 12.62 19.70
CA PRO A 455 16.71 13.17 21.05
C PRO A 455 17.38 14.56 21.09
N TYR A 456 16.76 15.54 20.42
CA TYR A 456 17.28 16.92 20.34
C TYR A 456 17.55 17.52 21.74
N PRO A 457 18.67 18.26 21.95
CA PRO A 457 19.64 18.73 20.97
C PRO A 457 20.77 17.74 20.63
N ALA A 458 20.72 16.50 21.12
CA ALA A 458 21.71 15.50 20.72
C ALA A 458 21.55 15.14 19.22
N PRO A 459 22.62 14.61 18.58
CA PRO A 459 22.54 14.15 17.20
C PRO A 459 21.47 13.05 17.00
N VAL A 460 21.00 12.93 15.77
CA VAL A 460 20.10 11.83 15.35
C VAL A 460 20.75 10.48 15.65
N GLN A 461 20.01 9.58 16.30
CA GLN A 461 20.48 8.24 16.66
C GLN A 461 20.12 7.25 15.55
N SER A 462 20.80 7.37 14.42
CA SER A 462 20.63 6.52 13.25
C SER A 462 21.96 5.87 12.86
N THR A 463 21.91 4.73 12.18
CA THR A 463 23.12 4.08 11.66
C THR A 463 23.73 4.94 10.55
N PRO A 464 25.03 4.84 10.25
CA PRO A 464 25.67 5.64 9.19
C PRO A 464 24.96 5.54 7.83
N GLU A 465 24.39 4.38 7.52
CA GLU A 465 23.59 4.12 6.33
C GLU A 465 22.32 5.00 6.29
N TRP A 466 21.59 5.11 7.40
CA TRP A 466 20.29 5.79 7.48
C TRP A 466 20.37 7.21 8.05
N LEU A 467 21.55 7.71 8.40
CA LEU A 467 21.72 9.02 9.05
C LEU A 467 21.25 10.20 8.18
N VAL A 468 21.51 10.13 6.88
CA VAL A 468 20.97 11.08 5.90
C VAL A 468 19.66 10.58 5.32
N PRO A 469 19.61 9.36 4.72
CA PRO A 469 18.41 8.93 4.03
C PRO A 469 17.20 8.88 4.94
N GLY A 470 17.37 8.60 6.23
CA GLY A 470 16.31 8.52 7.22
C GLY A 470 16.01 9.80 7.98
N ASN A 471 16.62 10.96 7.68
CA ASN A 471 16.39 12.20 8.44
C ASN A 471 15.48 13.17 7.67
N THR A 472 14.22 13.29 8.11
CA THR A 472 13.23 14.13 7.42
C THR A 472 13.45 15.61 7.64
N ASN A 473 14.12 16.01 8.72
CA ASN A 473 14.36 17.42 9.01
C ASN A 473 15.21 18.10 7.92
N ARG A 474 16.06 17.34 7.22
CA ARG A 474 16.86 17.82 6.08
C ARG A 474 16.01 18.29 4.89
N LEU A 475 14.74 17.87 4.83
CA LEU A 475 13.84 18.10 3.70
C LEU A 475 12.72 19.11 4.00
N VAL A 476 12.60 19.65 5.22
CA VAL A 476 11.47 20.52 5.63
C VAL A 476 11.22 21.71 4.70
N ARG A 477 12.26 22.19 4.01
CA ARG A 477 12.16 23.24 2.98
C ARG A 477 11.26 22.86 1.80
N ASN A 478 11.03 21.58 1.57
CA ASN A 478 10.19 21.05 0.49
C ASN A 478 8.69 21.17 0.80
N ALA A 479 8.32 21.35 2.08
CA ALA A 479 6.93 21.45 2.52
C ALA A 479 6.26 22.79 2.17
N LEU A 480 6.96 23.72 1.50
CA LEU A 480 6.45 25.08 1.28
C LEU A 480 4.98 25.12 0.84
N ASN A 481 4.55 24.24 -0.06
CA ASN A 481 3.18 24.23 -0.59
C ASN A 481 2.32 23.05 -0.08
N LEU A 482 2.79 22.29 0.92
CA LEU A 482 2.09 21.17 1.56
C LEU A 482 1.86 21.51 3.04
N PRO A 483 0.62 21.80 3.46
CA PRO A 483 0.32 22.08 4.86
C PRO A 483 0.44 20.85 5.75
N TYR A 484 0.93 21.05 6.97
CA TYR A 484 1.11 20.02 8.00
C TYR A 484 0.25 20.29 9.23
N GLU A 485 -0.35 19.22 9.73
CA GLU A 485 -0.83 19.10 11.11
C GLU A 485 0.09 18.14 11.85
N VAL A 486 0.53 18.51 13.05
CA VAL A 486 1.38 17.65 13.89
C VAL A 486 0.72 17.51 15.26
N VAL A 487 0.67 16.29 15.77
CA VAL A 487 0.01 15.93 17.03
C VAL A 487 1.00 15.13 17.86
N HIS A 488 1.35 15.63 19.05
CA HIS A 488 2.38 15.00 19.88
C HIS A 488 2.09 15.17 21.36
N GLY A 489 2.39 14.14 22.15
CA GLY A 489 2.28 14.14 23.60
C GLY A 489 3.60 14.50 24.29
N ASN A 490 3.56 15.33 25.34
CA ASN A 490 4.77 15.64 26.12
C ASN A 490 5.30 14.47 26.93
N ALA A 491 4.43 13.53 27.29
CA ALA A 491 4.78 12.34 28.05
C ALA A 491 5.16 11.16 27.14
N ASP A 492 5.26 11.38 25.83
CA ASP A 492 5.70 10.37 24.86
C ASP A 492 7.12 9.87 25.20
N GLU A 493 7.14 8.63 25.67
CA GLU A 493 8.30 7.91 26.17
C GLU A 493 9.11 7.24 25.05
N LEU A 494 8.52 7.05 23.87
CA LEU A 494 9.18 6.40 22.73
C LEU A 494 9.74 7.42 21.73
N VAL A 495 9.03 8.53 21.51
CA VAL A 495 9.44 9.62 20.62
C VAL A 495 9.49 10.92 21.42
N PRO A 496 10.67 11.27 21.97
CA PRO A 496 10.84 12.49 22.73
C PRO A 496 10.44 13.73 21.94
N VAL A 497 9.57 14.56 22.52
CA VAL A 497 8.99 15.75 21.87
C VAL A 497 10.04 16.75 21.37
N GLY A 498 11.25 16.76 21.93
CA GLY A 498 12.31 17.70 21.56
C GLY A 498 12.66 17.68 20.06
N GLY A 499 12.84 16.49 19.47
CA GLY A 499 13.12 16.37 18.04
C GLY A 499 11.95 16.80 17.16
N VAL A 500 10.73 16.47 17.59
CA VAL A 500 9.49 16.84 16.87
C VAL A 500 9.27 18.36 16.91
N GLN A 501 9.45 18.97 18.08
CA GLN A 501 9.40 20.42 18.26
C GLN A 501 10.42 21.12 17.34
N GLN A 502 11.66 20.64 17.29
CA GLN A 502 12.69 21.22 16.42
C GLN A 502 12.30 21.11 14.94
N GLN A 503 11.76 19.97 14.48
CA GLN A 503 11.31 19.84 13.09
C GLN A 503 10.11 20.75 12.78
N VAL A 504 9.17 20.92 13.73
CA VAL A 504 8.06 21.88 13.59
C VAL A 504 8.58 23.30 13.47
N ASP A 505 9.52 23.70 14.31
CA ASP A 505 10.13 25.03 14.26
C ASP A 505 10.87 25.26 12.93
N ASP A 506 11.56 24.23 12.39
CA ASP A 506 12.22 24.31 11.09
C ASP A 506 11.23 24.36 9.91
N LEU A 507 10.09 23.65 9.99
CA LEU A 507 8.98 23.76 9.02
C LEU A 507 8.39 25.17 9.00
N MET A 508 8.13 25.73 10.18
CA MET A 508 7.64 27.10 10.38
C MET A 508 8.63 28.12 9.82
N ALA A 509 9.92 28.01 10.17
CA ALA A 509 10.98 28.86 9.66
C ALA A 509 11.15 28.75 8.12
N ALA A 510 10.84 27.60 7.54
CA ALA A 510 10.81 27.41 6.08
C ALA A 510 9.61 28.08 5.40
N GLY A 511 8.62 28.56 6.16
CA GLY A 511 7.38 29.19 5.70
C GLY A 511 6.28 28.19 5.35
N THR A 512 6.30 27.00 5.96
CA THR A 512 5.25 25.98 5.79
C THR A 512 4.01 26.37 6.61
N ASP A 513 2.81 26.08 6.09
CA ASP A 513 1.60 26.19 6.90
C ASP A 513 1.57 25.02 7.88
N VAL A 514 1.71 25.31 9.18
CA VAL A 514 1.77 24.28 10.22
C VAL A 514 0.81 24.61 11.36
N THR A 515 0.07 23.60 11.80
CA THR A 515 -0.62 23.59 13.10
C THR A 515 -0.02 22.46 13.95
N PHE A 516 0.51 22.78 15.12
CA PHE A 516 1.11 21.83 16.05
C PHE A 516 0.33 21.75 17.35
N TYR A 517 -0.26 20.59 17.61
CA TYR A 517 -0.97 20.24 18.84
C TYR A 517 -0.03 19.49 19.78
N ARG A 518 0.42 20.20 20.82
CA ARG A 518 1.34 19.65 21.82
C ARG A 518 0.59 19.40 23.13
N HIS A 519 0.25 18.15 23.38
CA HIS A 519 -0.54 17.73 24.53
C HIS A 519 0.30 17.60 25.79
N SER A 520 -0.27 18.00 26.94
CA SER A 520 0.50 18.17 28.17
C SER A 520 0.87 16.87 28.88
N ALA A 521 0.01 15.84 28.79
CA ALA A 521 0.16 14.61 29.56
C ALA A 521 -0.04 13.31 28.75
N ASP A 522 -0.37 13.41 27.46
CA ASP A 522 -0.53 12.24 26.59
C ASP A 522 0.82 11.56 26.34
N ASP A 523 0.83 10.23 26.43
CA ASP A 523 1.94 9.31 26.14
C ASP A 523 1.93 8.85 24.67
N HIS A 524 2.79 7.91 24.30
CA HIS A 524 2.90 7.46 22.92
C HIS A 524 1.60 6.81 22.38
N LEU A 525 0.82 6.12 23.22
CA LEU A 525 -0.36 5.34 22.79
C LEU A 525 -1.69 6.08 23.02
N SER A 526 -1.67 7.19 23.74
CA SER A 526 -2.86 7.93 24.18
C SER A 526 -3.84 8.25 23.05
N PHE A 527 -3.36 8.72 21.88
CA PHE A 527 -4.23 9.17 20.80
C PHE A 527 -4.89 8.03 20.03
N ILE A 528 -4.16 6.95 19.72
CA ILE A 528 -4.73 5.78 19.02
C ILE A 528 -5.75 5.04 19.92
N LEU A 529 -5.50 5.00 21.24
CA LEU A 529 -6.44 4.41 22.20
C LEU A 529 -7.67 5.29 22.47
N ALA A 530 -7.50 6.61 22.46
CA ALA A 530 -8.61 7.55 22.55
C ALA A 530 -9.51 7.52 21.30
N ASP A 531 -8.92 7.23 20.14
CA ASP A 531 -9.60 6.99 18.86
C ASP A 531 -10.50 8.16 18.42
N ARG A 532 -9.99 9.40 18.55
CA ARG A 532 -10.69 10.65 18.20
C ARG A 532 -10.00 11.38 17.06
N TRP A 533 -10.65 11.44 15.89
CA TRP A 533 -10.07 11.92 14.62
C TRP A 533 -10.86 13.04 13.96
N ASP A 534 -11.87 13.58 14.64
CA ASP A 534 -12.77 14.61 14.12
C ASP A 534 -12.00 15.90 13.75
N ARG A 535 -10.96 16.23 14.51
CA ARG A 535 -10.05 17.32 14.19
C ARG A 535 -9.30 17.05 12.88
N THR A 536 -8.62 15.92 12.79
CA THR A 536 -7.82 15.59 11.60
C THR A 536 -8.72 15.45 10.38
N ARG A 537 -9.94 14.92 10.53
CA ARG A 537 -10.97 14.96 9.48
C ARG A 537 -11.22 16.38 8.97
N ARG A 538 -11.39 17.36 9.87
CA ARG A 538 -11.58 18.78 9.50
C ARG A 538 -10.33 19.37 8.82
N PHE A 539 -9.15 19.08 9.32
CA PHE A 539 -7.88 19.55 8.73
C PHE A 539 -7.66 18.99 7.32
N LEU A 540 -7.86 17.68 7.13
CA LEU A 540 -7.74 17.01 5.84
C LEU A 540 -8.80 17.51 4.86
N GLY A 541 -10.06 17.61 5.32
CA GLY A 541 -11.19 18.17 4.60
C GLY A 541 -11.34 17.65 3.17
N ASP A 542 -11.77 18.53 2.27
CA ASP A 542 -11.90 18.33 0.82
C ASP A 542 -10.73 18.94 0.03
N ALA A 543 -9.62 19.21 0.70
CA ALA A 543 -8.47 19.92 0.15
C ALA A 543 -7.96 19.25 -1.15
N ARG A 544 -7.52 20.09 -2.09
CA ARG A 544 -6.91 19.67 -3.35
C ARG A 544 -5.42 19.99 -3.39
N ILE A 545 -4.64 19.10 -4.02
CA ILE A 545 -3.22 19.32 -4.29
C ILE A 545 -3.04 20.62 -5.08
N THR A 546 -2.14 21.50 -4.60
CA THR A 546 -1.77 22.73 -5.28
C THR A 546 -1.05 22.43 -6.61
N GLN A 547 -1.75 22.48 -7.74
CA GLN A 547 -1.16 22.05 -9.03
C GLN A 547 -0.17 23.05 -9.64
N ARG A 548 -0.36 24.35 -9.37
CA ARG A 548 0.37 25.45 -10.02
C ARG A 548 0.73 26.52 -8.99
N PRO A 549 1.56 26.20 -7.98
CA PRO A 549 1.97 27.20 -7.01
C PRO A 549 2.79 28.30 -7.69
N GLU A 550 2.69 29.53 -7.20
CA GLU A 550 3.47 30.66 -7.71
C GLU A 550 4.96 30.50 -7.42
N ARG A 551 5.32 29.76 -6.35
CA ARG A 551 6.70 29.48 -5.95
C ARG A 551 6.90 27.99 -5.67
N VAL A 552 8.05 27.46 -6.07
CA VAL A 552 8.49 26.10 -5.75
C VAL A 552 9.85 26.21 -5.07
N ARG A 553 9.96 25.59 -3.90
CA ARG A 553 11.23 25.31 -3.24
C ARG A 553 11.37 23.80 -3.10
N PHE A 554 12.48 23.27 -3.59
CA PHE A 554 12.76 21.83 -3.52
C PHE A 554 14.25 21.56 -3.41
N ARG A 555 14.63 20.88 -2.33
CA ARG A 555 15.96 20.38 -2.04
C ARG A 555 15.99 18.87 -2.30
N ARG A 556 16.94 18.45 -3.14
CA ARG A 556 17.18 17.05 -3.50
C ARG A 556 18.44 16.54 -2.81
N TYR A 557 18.33 15.35 -2.21
CA TYR A 557 19.46 14.53 -1.77
C TYR A 557 19.52 13.26 -2.64
N PRO A 558 20.51 13.08 -3.53
CA PRO A 558 20.60 11.89 -4.37
C PRO A 558 20.72 10.58 -3.60
N SER A 559 21.19 10.62 -2.34
CA SER A 559 21.27 9.47 -1.43
C SER A 559 19.91 8.96 -0.95
N MET A 560 18.84 9.74 -1.12
CA MET A 560 17.48 9.33 -0.79
C MET A 560 16.75 8.67 -1.99
N ASP A 561 17.36 8.65 -3.19
CA ASP A 561 16.77 7.98 -4.35
C ASP A 561 16.86 6.45 -4.22
N LEU A 562 15.79 5.75 -4.56
CA LEU A 562 15.77 4.28 -4.64
C LEU A 562 15.84 3.83 -6.10
N LYS A 563 17.03 4.00 -6.69
CA LYS A 563 17.26 3.74 -8.13
C LYS A 563 17.03 2.29 -8.52
N GLN A 564 17.28 1.35 -7.59
CA GLN A 564 16.99 -0.07 -7.76
C GLN A 564 15.50 -0.32 -8.03
N TYR A 565 14.62 0.54 -7.50
CA TYR A 565 13.18 0.50 -7.75
C TYR A 565 12.71 1.55 -8.78
N GLY A 566 13.64 2.18 -9.50
CA GLY A 566 13.32 3.26 -10.45
C GLY A 566 12.69 4.49 -9.80
N LEU A 567 12.83 4.68 -8.48
CA LEU A 567 12.34 5.85 -7.78
C LEU A 567 13.44 6.91 -7.70
N THR A 568 13.09 8.14 -8.06
CA THR A 568 13.98 9.29 -8.01
C THR A 568 13.19 10.50 -7.55
N PHE A 569 13.62 11.14 -6.48
CA PHE A 569 12.96 12.28 -5.86
C PHE A 569 13.57 13.58 -6.39
N ASP A 570 13.44 13.79 -7.70
CA ASP A 570 14.07 14.88 -8.46
C ASP A 570 13.09 15.98 -8.92
N ARG A 571 11.90 16.04 -8.32
CA ARG A 571 10.81 16.90 -8.77
C ARG A 571 9.89 17.35 -7.66
N ALA A 572 9.31 18.53 -7.88
CA ALA A 572 8.10 18.99 -7.24
C ALA A 572 7.40 20.01 -8.14
N TYR A 573 6.09 19.85 -8.31
CA TYR A 573 5.23 20.77 -9.05
C TYR A 573 5.73 20.96 -10.49
N TRP A 574 6.09 22.19 -10.86
CA TRP A 574 6.58 22.53 -12.20
C TRP A 574 8.12 22.51 -12.33
N ALA A 575 8.86 22.13 -11.28
CA ALA A 575 10.31 21.88 -11.32
C ALA A 575 10.58 20.37 -11.28
N SER A 576 11.45 19.87 -12.14
CA SER A 576 11.77 18.44 -12.23
C SER A 576 13.14 18.19 -12.84
N ARG A 577 13.61 16.93 -12.83
CA ARG A 577 14.93 16.56 -13.39
C ARG A 577 16.04 17.43 -12.77
N ILE A 578 15.94 17.68 -11.46
CA ILE A 578 16.90 18.48 -10.71
C ILE A 578 18.15 17.63 -10.54
N GLU A 579 19.24 17.95 -11.20
CA GLU A 579 20.53 17.24 -11.14
C GLU A 579 21.48 17.99 -10.21
N VAL A 580 21.94 17.35 -9.12
CA VAL A 580 22.95 17.89 -8.21
C VAL A 580 24.32 17.90 -8.92
N ARG A 581 25.09 18.98 -8.78
CA ARG A 581 26.38 19.15 -9.46
C ARG A 581 27.46 18.27 -8.82
N ASP A 582 27.73 18.52 -7.55
CA ASP A 582 28.72 17.79 -6.78
C ASP A 582 28.00 16.92 -5.76
N ALA A 583 28.16 15.60 -5.90
CA ALA A 583 27.61 14.62 -4.98
C ALA A 583 28.68 13.65 -4.44
N PRO A 584 29.77 14.16 -3.81
CA PRO A 584 30.86 13.33 -3.30
C PRO A 584 30.48 12.45 -2.10
N SER A 585 29.34 12.73 -1.46
CA SER A 585 28.94 12.12 -0.19
C SER A 585 27.42 11.93 -0.10
N ALA A 586 26.98 11.11 0.85
CA ALA A 586 25.56 10.88 1.10
C ALA A 586 24.80 12.14 1.55
N ASP A 587 25.45 13.11 2.17
CA ASP A 587 24.83 14.36 2.61
C ASP A 587 24.85 15.47 1.53
N SER A 588 25.36 15.18 0.33
CA SER A 588 25.34 16.12 -0.78
C SER A 588 23.91 16.42 -1.25
N TRP A 589 23.63 17.70 -1.51
CA TRP A 589 22.30 18.17 -1.92
C TRP A 589 22.37 19.29 -2.95
N GLY A 590 21.28 19.50 -3.68
CA GLY A 590 21.06 20.69 -4.50
C GLY A 590 19.65 21.21 -4.31
N GLU A 591 19.46 22.53 -4.40
CA GLU A 591 18.18 23.20 -4.15
C GLU A 591 17.76 24.10 -5.32
N VAL A 592 16.47 24.04 -5.65
CA VAL A 592 15.80 24.95 -6.57
C VAL A 592 14.79 25.77 -5.76
N ASP A 593 14.93 27.09 -5.76
CA ASP A 593 13.92 28.03 -5.26
C ASP A 593 13.53 28.97 -6.40
N ALA A 594 12.34 28.80 -6.94
CA ALA A 594 11.90 29.48 -8.15
C ALA A 594 10.46 29.99 -8.01
N ALA A 595 10.18 31.15 -8.62
CA ALA A 595 8.85 31.76 -8.63
C ALA A 595 8.42 32.19 -10.03
N THR A 596 7.17 31.95 -10.41
CA THR A 596 6.60 32.42 -11.68
C THR A 596 5.75 33.67 -11.48
N TYR A 597 5.93 34.65 -12.37
CA TYR A 597 5.08 35.85 -12.41
C TYR A 597 3.93 35.72 -13.41
N ALA A 598 3.91 34.66 -14.21
CA ALA A 598 2.97 34.54 -15.32
C ALA A 598 1.54 34.13 -14.87
N LEU A 599 1.43 33.56 -13.67
CA LEU A 599 0.16 33.28 -13.00
C LEU A 599 -0.45 34.52 -12.35
N GLY A 600 0.37 35.50 -11.95
CA GLY A 600 -0.07 36.60 -11.09
C GLY A 600 -0.36 36.11 -9.67
N GLY A 601 -1.40 36.65 -9.04
CA GLY A 601 -1.80 36.27 -7.68
C GLY A 601 -1.16 37.15 -6.61
N TRP A 602 -0.76 36.54 -5.50
CA TRP A 602 -0.24 37.23 -4.32
C TRP A 602 1.02 36.54 -3.86
N LYS A 603 1.97 37.34 -3.37
CA LYS A 603 3.13 36.78 -2.69
C LYS A 603 2.64 36.12 -1.42
N ARG A 604 3.14 34.92 -1.17
CA ARG A 604 2.99 34.23 0.10
C ARG A 604 4.00 34.80 1.09
N GLU A 605 3.52 35.32 2.22
CA GLU A 605 4.36 35.83 3.32
C GLU A 605 4.12 34.98 4.56
N VAL A 606 5.17 34.79 5.35
CA VAL A 606 5.09 34.03 6.60
C VAL A 606 4.24 34.82 7.58
N GLY A 607 3.15 34.21 8.09
CA GLY A 607 2.30 34.84 9.08
C GLY A 607 2.93 34.85 10.47
N GLU A 608 2.26 35.54 11.39
CA GLU A 608 2.63 35.53 12.80
C GLU A 608 2.47 34.11 13.37
N LYS A 609 3.41 33.72 14.23
CA LYS A 609 3.32 32.48 15.00
C LYS A 609 2.43 32.75 16.21
N THR A 610 1.32 32.02 16.32
CA THR A 610 0.42 32.09 17.47
C THR A 610 0.62 30.89 18.37
N VAL A 611 0.40 31.07 19.67
CA VAL A 611 0.45 30.01 20.68
C VAL A 611 -0.74 30.19 21.60
N GLU A 612 -1.67 29.24 21.59
CA GLU A 612 -2.93 29.33 22.33
C GLU A 612 -3.22 28.01 23.07
N PRO A 613 -3.92 28.06 24.22
CA PRO A 613 -4.41 26.86 24.87
C PRO A 613 -5.55 26.24 24.06
N GLY A 614 -5.42 24.96 23.71
CA GLY A 614 -6.43 24.14 23.05
C GLY A 614 -7.10 23.19 24.04
N VAL A 615 -8.34 23.50 24.45
CA VAL A 615 -9.11 22.62 25.34
C VAL A 615 -9.94 21.65 24.51
N ALA A 616 -9.90 20.36 24.85
CA ALA A 616 -10.69 19.29 24.24
C ALA A 616 -10.45 19.07 22.72
N ILE A 617 -9.22 19.29 22.25
CA ILE A 617 -8.87 19.17 20.83
C ILE A 617 -8.16 17.83 20.55
N GLY A 618 -8.91 16.76 20.28
CA GLY A 618 -8.39 15.51 19.71
C GLY A 618 -7.47 14.62 20.56
N GLY A 619 -7.02 15.05 21.75
CA GLY A 619 -6.25 14.24 22.71
C GLY A 619 -6.96 14.07 24.06
N LEU A 620 -6.37 13.30 24.97
CA LEU A 620 -6.90 13.04 26.31
C LEU A 620 -6.63 14.22 27.27
N SER A 621 -5.52 14.93 27.07
CA SER A 621 -5.17 16.14 27.84
C SER A 621 -5.31 17.42 27.00
N PRO A 622 -5.39 18.61 27.62
CA PRO A 622 -5.32 19.88 26.90
C PRO A 622 -4.03 20.01 26.09
N ALA A 623 -4.13 20.64 24.92
CA ALA A 623 -2.99 20.94 24.06
C ALA A 623 -2.54 22.39 24.23
N THR A 624 -1.27 22.65 24.02
CA THR A 624 -0.79 23.94 23.52
C THR A 624 -0.83 23.87 22.00
N VAL A 625 -1.59 24.75 21.37
CA VAL A 625 -1.70 24.83 19.90
C VAL A 625 -0.77 25.92 19.41
N THR A 626 0.22 25.54 18.61
CA THR A 626 1.14 26.47 17.96
C THR A 626 0.84 26.50 16.46
N GLU A 627 0.49 27.66 15.92
CA GLU A 627 0.12 27.79 14.51
C GLU A 627 1.01 28.81 13.81
N GLN A 628 1.31 28.53 12.54
CA GLN A 628 1.83 29.52 11.63
C GLN A 628 1.30 29.22 10.23
N HIS A 629 0.52 30.15 9.70
CA HIS A 629 -0.03 30.06 8.36
C HIS A 629 0.42 31.24 7.54
N ALA A 630 0.66 31.01 6.27
CA ALA A 630 1.03 32.08 5.39
C ALA A 630 -0.13 33.06 5.19
N VAL A 631 0.22 34.33 5.20
CA VAL A 631 -0.70 35.43 4.93
C VAL A 631 -0.47 35.96 3.51
N ARG A 632 -1.48 36.67 3.03
CA ARG A 632 -1.46 37.29 1.70
C ARG A 632 -0.57 38.54 1.73
N GLY A 633 0.61 38.44 1.14
CA GLY A 633 1.52 39.56 0.92
C GLY A 633 1.12 40.41 -0.30
N PRO A 634 2.04 41.21 -0.89
CA PRO A 634 1.77 42.06 -2.04
C PRO A 634 1.34 41.32 -3.31
N ARG A 635 0.58 42.00 -4.18
CA ARG A 635 0.11 41.44 -5.46
C ARG A 635 1.30 41.15 -6.39
N ILE A 636 1.29 39.96 -7.00
CA ILE A 636 2.25 39.59 -8.04
C ILE A 636 1.77 40.18 -9.37
N ALA A 637 2.47 41.20 -9.87
CA ALA A 637 2.19 41.78 -11.19
C ALA A 637 2.37 40.72 -12.28
N ARG A 638 1.30 40.45 -13.05
CA ARG A 638 1.31 39.41 -14.07
C ARG A 638 2.23 39.80 -15.22
N ARG A 639 3.26 39.01 -15.47
CA ARG A 639 4.21 39.21 -16.57
C ARG A 639 4.81 37.88 -17.02
N ASN A 640 5.26 37.82 -18.26
CA ASN A 640 5.82 36.61 -18.85
C ASN A 640 7.25 36.35 -18.37
N ALA A 641 7.41 36.15 -17.06
CA ALA A 641 8.70 36.06 -16.41
C ALA A 641 8.69 35.08 -15.22
N PHE A 642 9.87 34.66 -14.80
CA PHE A 642 10.10 33.88 -13.59
C PHE A 642 11.46 34.18 -12.98
N ASP A 643 11.63 33.93 -11.70
CA ASP A 643 12.91 34.01 -11.00
C ASP A 643 13.32 32.61 -10.53
N ALA A 644 14.62 32.33 -10.47
CA ALA A 644 15.14 31.07 -9.92
C ALA A 644 16.53 31.24 -9.28
N THR A 645 16.67 30.69 -8.08
CA THR A 645 17.96 30.48 -7.39
C THR A 645 18.27 28.99 -7.42
N LEU A 646 19.47 28.64 -7.89
CA LEU A 646 19.91 27.27 -8.15
C LEU A 646 21.23 26.99 -7.41
N GLU A 647 21.17 26.30 -6.28
CA GLU A 647 22.32 26.02 -5.41
C GLU A 647 22.77 24.56 -5.54
N ASN A 648 24.04 24.35 -5.89
CA ASN A 648 24.62 23.06 -6.23
C ASN A 648 23.82 22.27 -7.30
N VAL A 649 23.19 22.99 -8.25
CA VAL A 649 22.35 22.40 -9.31
C VAL A 649 23.08 22.46 -10.66
N LYS A 650 23.45 21.30 -11.20
CA LYS A 650 24.00 21.16 -12.56
C LYS A 650 22.92 21.22 -13.63
N GLY A 651 21.69 20.80 -13.34
CA GLY A 651 20.61 20.78 -14.31
C GLY A 651 19.22 20.86 -13.68
N VAL A 652 18.28 21.53 -14.35
CA VAL A 652 16.87 21.59 -13.91
C VAL A 652 15.95 21.73 -15.11
N ARG A 653 14.75 21.16 -15.02
CA ARG A 653 13.67 21.31 -15.99
C ARG A 653 12.49 22.08 -15.40
N PHE A 654 12.04 23.11 -16.10
CA PHE A 654 10.86 23.91 -15.77
C PHE A 654 9.69 23.66 -16.73
N ASP A 655 8.50 23.41 -16.17
CA ASP A 655 7.25 23.27 -16.90
C ASP A 655 6.59 24.62 -17.17
N LEU A 656 6.82 25.17 -18.37
CA LEU A 656 6.31 26.50 -18.71
C LEU A 656 4.78 26.56 -18.78
N ALA A 657 4.10 25.47 -19.13
CA ALA A 657 2.64 25.44 -19.18
C ALA A 657 2.07 25.53 -17.76
N ARG A 658 2.61 24.74 -16.83
CA ARG A 658 2.22 24.80 -15.41
C ARG A 658 2.61 26.14 -14.78
N MET A 659 3.74 26.72 -15.15
CA MET A 659 4.13 28.08 -14.73
C MET A 659 3.28 29.20 -15.35
N GLY A 660 2.49 28.92 -16.40
CA GLY A 660 1.72 29.91 -17.16
C GLY A 660 2.57 30.80 -18.10
N VAL A 661 3.83 30.45 -18.32
CA VAL A 661 4.76 31.22 -19.16
C VAL A 661 4.48 30.95 -20.64
N ASN A 662 4.20 32.02 -21.39
CA ASN A 662 3.96 31.99 -22.81
C ASN A 662 5.28 32.04 -23.61
N LYS A 663 5.74 30.87 -24.04
CA LYS A 663 6.92 30.67 -24.90
C LYS A 663 6.89 31.34 -26.27
N PHE A 664 5.72 31.83 -26.73
CA PHE A 664 5.58 32.58 -28.00
C PHE A 664 5.71 34.09 -27.82
N LYS A 665 5.94 34.56 -26.59
CA LYS A 665 6.26 35.95 -26.27
C LYS A 665 7.68 36.04 -25.70
N LEU A 666 8.19 37.26 -25.51
CA LEU A 666 9.42 37.48 -24.78
C LEU A 666 9.30 36.86 -23.38
N VAL A 667 10.17 35.90 -23.06
CA VAL A 667 10.31 35.34 -21.71
C VAL A 667 11.50 36.03 -21.06
N VAL A 668 11.31 36.54 -19.84
CA VAL A 668 12.39 37.13 -19.03
C VAL A 668 12.58 36.26 -17.79
N ALA A 669 13.82 35.92 -17.46
CA ALA A 669 14.11 35.22 -16.21
C ALA A 669 15.23 35.91 -15.43
N THR A 670 15.06 35.99 -14.12
CA THR A 670 16.10 36.44 -13.19
C THR A 670 16.71 35.21 -12.53
N LEU A 671 17.99 34.97 -12.75
CA LEU A 671 18.66 33.73 -12.37
C LEU A 671 19.81 34.03 -11.40
N ARG A 672 19.97 33.17 -10.41
CA ARG A 672 21.14 33.10 -9.51
C ARG A 672 21.59 31.65 -9.41
N GLY A 673 22.88 31.43 -9.26
CA GLY A 673 23.41 30.10 -8.97
C GLY A 673 24.83 30.12 -8.43
N ASP A 674 25.55 29.03 -8.57
CA ASP A 674 26.92 28.90 -8.07
C ASP A 674 27.86 28.18 -9.05
N GLY A 675 27.42 27.97 -10.28
CA GLY A 675 28.22 27.38 -11.34
C GLY A 675 27.46 27.22 -12.65
N GLU A 676 28.06 26.49 -13.59
CA GLU A 676 27.44 26.22 -14.89
C GLU A 676 26.19 25.36 -14.75
N THR A 677 25.01 25.85 -15.14
CA THR A 677 23.75 25.12 -14.98
C THR A 677 23.01 24.95 -16.30
N THR A 678 22.55 23.74 -16.55
CA THR A 678 21.70 23.42 -17.70
C THR A 678 20.23 23.59 -17.36
N ILE A 679 19.61 24.64 -17.89
CA ILE A 679 18.18 24.90 -17.77
C ILE A 679 17.44 24.32 -18.99
N ARG A 680 16.43 23.49 -18.72
CA ARG A 680 15.53 22.91 -19.73
C ARG A 680 14.14 23.50 -19.56
N LEU A 681 13.64 24.21 -20.56
CA LEU A 681 12.29 24.75 -20.57
C LEU A 681 11.41 23.86 -21.45
N THR A 682 10.31 23.33 -20.91
CA THR A 682 9.42 22.45 -21.67
C THR A 682 8.47 23.22 -22.59
N GLY A 683 8.04 22.54 -23.66
CA GLY A 683 7.10 23.04 -24.67
C GLY A 683 7.73 23.16 -26.07
N ARG A 684 6.88 23.27 -27.08
CA ARG A 684 7.32 23.50 -28.48
C ARG A 684 7.69 24.97 -28.69
N PHE A 685 8.99 25.27 -28.79
CA PHE A 685 9.48 26.62 -29.03
C PHE A 685 9.59 26.94 -30.52
N PRO A 686 9.28 28.20 -30.94
CA PRO A 686 9.71 28.70 -32.24
C PRO A 686 11.25 28.82 -32.29
N ARG A 687 11.80 29.31 -33.41
CA ARG A 687 13.19 29.80 -33.39
C ARG A 687 13.27 30.94 -32.37
N VAL A 688 14.30 30.94 -31.53
CA VAL A 688 14.49 31.94 -30.47
C VAL A 688 15.90 32.51 -30.53
N ARG A 689 16.05 33.72 -29.99
CA ARG A 689 17.32 34.35 -29.65
C ARG A 689 17.35 34.51 -28.13
N ALA A 690 18.34 33.92 -27.48
CA ALA A 690 18.52 34.01 -26.03
C ALA A 690 19.71 34.91 -25.69
N ARG A 691 19.58 35.73 -24.65
CA ARG A 691 20.67 36.54 -24.11
C ARG A 691 20.73 36.45 -22.58
N LEU A 692 21.92 36.32 -22.02
CA LEU A 692 22.20 36.40 -20.58
C LEU A 692 22.97 37.70 -20.32
N ASP A 693 22.42 38.60 -19.51
CA ASP A 693 23.00 39.93 -19.25
C ASP A 693 23.35 40.73 -20.51
N GLY A 694 22.53 40.56 -21.55
CA GLY A 694 22.72 41.20 -22.84
C GLY A 694 23.60 40.40 -23.81
N GLU A 695 24.40 39.45 -23.35
CA GLU A 695 25.26 38.62 -24.22
C GLU A 695 24.53 37.44 -24.84
N LEU A 696 24.84 37.10 -26.10
CA LEU A 696 24.19 35.98 -26.79
C LEU A 696 24.58 34.64 -26.15
N VAL A 697 23.58 33.83 -25.81
CA VAL A 697 23.79 32.47 -25.30
C VAL A 697 23.18 31.43 -26.23
N ARG A 698 23.82 30.26 -26.31
CA ARG A 698 23.37 29.16 -27.17
C ARG A 698 22.09 28.54 -26.59
N ALA A 699 20.98 28.67 -27.31
CA ALA A 699 19.72 28.02 -26.99
C ALA A 699 19.44 26.89 -28.00
N VAL A 700 19.47 25.65 -27.53
CA VAL A 700 19.30 24.46 -28.36
C VAL A 700 17.87 23.97 -28.24
N ARG A 701 17.12 23.93 -29.35
CA ARG A 701 15.82 23.23 -29.37
C ARG A 701 16.08 21.73 -29.25
N VAL A 702 15.39 21.11 -28.30
CA VAL A 702 15.43 19.66 -28.05
C VAL A 702 14.01 19.10 -28.17
N PRO A 703 13.82 17.79 -28.34
CA PRO A 703 12.49 17.20 -28.31
C PRO A 703 11.72 17.67 -27.07
N GLY A 704 10.56 18.28 -27.30
CA GLY A 704 9.69 18.79 -26.24
C GLY A 704 10.18 20.04 -25.48
N GLY A 705 11.23 20.75 -25.91
CA GLY A 705 11.72 21.90 -25.15
C GLY A 705 12.84 22.74 -25.75
N LEU A 706 13.39 23.61 -24.90
CA LEU A 706 14.57 24.45 -25.15
C LEU A 706 15.60 24.19 -24.03
N ARG A 707 16.85 23.93 -24.41
CA ARG A 707 17.97 23.72 -23.49
C ARG A 707 18.96 24.88 -23.58
N LEU A 708 19.34 25.43 -22.43
CA LEU A 708 20.37 26.46 -22.29
C LEU A 708 21.37 26.01 -21.21
N THR A 709 22.66 26.14 -21.48
CA THR A 709 23.72 25.93 -20.49
C THR A 709 24.31 27.29 -20.17
N LEU A 710 24.23 27.70 -18.90
CA LEU A 710 24.47 29.08 -18.48
C LEU A 710 25.53 29.11 -17.37
N PRO A 711 26.56 29.96 -17.45
CA PRO A 711 27.53 30.16 -16.39
C PRO A 711 26.92 31.05 -15.30
N LEU A 712 26.17 30.47 -14.36
CA LEU A 712 25.54 31.23 -13.28
C LEU A 712 26.54 31.47 -12.14
N THR A 713 26.38 32.60 -11.47
CA THR A 713 27.15 32.97 -10.28
C THR A 713 26.19 33.40 -9.17
N LYS A 714 26.71 33.68 -7.97
CA LYS A 714 25.89 34.18 -6.86
C LYS A 714 25.29 35.57 -7.16
N ALA A 715 25.83 36.27 -8.14
CA ALA A 715 25.26 37.52 -8.65
C ALA A 715 23.99 37.25 -9.48
N THR A 716 23.14 38.26 -9.56
CA THR A 716 21.89 38.16 -10.34
C THR A 716 22.19 38.31 -11.83
N ALA A 717 21.74 37.33 -12.63
CA ALA A 717 21.83 37.35 -14.08
C ALA A 717 20.44 37.44 -14.72
N ARG A 718 20.30 38.19 -15.81
CA ARG A 718 19.05 38.39 -16.54
C ARG A 718 19.06 37.63 -17.86
N LEU A 719 18.29 36.54 -17.92
CA LEU A 719 18.03 35.80 -19.14
C LEU A 719 16.84 36.40 -19.90
N SER A 720 16.97 36.58 -21.20
CA SER A 720 15.87 36.94 -22.09
C SER A 720 15.80 35.96 -23.26
N ILE A 721 14.60 35.45 -23.56
CA ILE A 721 14.36 34.52 -24.67
C ILE A 721 13.29 35.12 -25.57
N LYS A 722 13.71 35.57 -26.75
CA LYS A 722 12.83 36.24 -27.72
C LYS A 722 12.56 35.33 -28.92
N PRO A 723 11.29 35.04 -29.26
CA PRO A 723 10.93 34.42 -30.53
C PRO A 723 11.44 35.24 -31.72
N VAL A 724 12.00 34.56 -32.72
CA VAL A 724 12.45 35.16 -33.97
C VAL A 724 11.33 34.97 -34.99
N ALA A 725 10.84 36.06 -35.56
CA ALA A 725 9.86 36.00 -36.64
C ALA A 725 10.41 35.16 -37.81
N LYS A 726 9.57 34.33 -38.43
CA LYS A 726 9.91 33.74 -39.73
C LYS A 726 10.13 34.91 -40.69
N ARG A 727 11.33 35.07 -41.24
CA ARG A 727 11.47 35.82 -42.48
C ARG A 727 10.68 35.02 -43.52
N HIS A 728 9.57 35.57 -44.01
CA HIS A 728 9.00 35.12 -45.27
C HIS A 728 10.11 35.26 -46.31
N ARG A 729 10.55 34.13 -46.85
CA ARG A 729 11.33 34.10 -48.08
C ARG A 729 10.35 33.91 -49.22
#